data_AF-A0A1J4L4I7-F1
#
_entry.id   AF-A0A1J4L4I7-F1
#
_cell.length_a   1.000
_cell.length_b   1.000
_cell.length_c   1.000
_cell.angle_alpha   90.00
_cell.angle_beta   90.00
_cell.angle_gamma   90.00
#
_symmetry.space_group_name_H-M   'P 1'
#
loop_
_entity.id
_entity.type
_entity.pdbx_description
1 polymer ?
#
loop_
_entity_poly.entity_id
_entity_poly.type
_entity_poly.pdbx_seq_one_letter_code
_entity_poly.pdbx_strand_id
1 'polypeptide(L)'
;MEDVIVINKQNLTSIKDELDNITKELLQPSQFLQSNDESTLNSEIGSVFHEASTILKGADLDIEIAQQDFDSPISFLNFSKLQLERLNTEIERRIRLFDKSLLVARQICNDRVEKIQMEYKNRIDGMRTKNKAEEKKLNEQLLQIQQSFETRLHTQIAKYLRERNSIESQLSKLKTEFNLTETTLTTSLAASQMRSQLLEKQRDMLKETNSQVSSTISDKFDQQMRALQSKHQSKIQAIEIDNNRLSAELKLTKENFSSDLKKFSSDLENIEVSHANHIESLINQEKLAFEKKKRKINSKHHQIVDDLKHELEIERISSENEIQLLKTEIEIQEQFLKDSDKRYNDSIDDIESKKCSRMSEIDYEMRLLAKIQTKTLKQLAQKHELDLEQEAHDAIRARQDLDQKIIQTQRDAELTRKKLESQITALTRAKDRFEEEIKVALTTEQKHHNTTNTKKQTTLKSSGHIVELTVLPQKLSQKPEIEKTLQDHITKFTNASDYEIAAIEMVFDAVKSQAETEKQRFMLKIEETQQDIISLNSEKEEIKAEIAKIEADLSNSHSFAIKEQQLRISELQKQIEAQESTIIQLKDDLQSKRADGVKKVDISVIQDENESEIKKMKNIFEKMKTNLNLKLHEIEVHHENEISKEQMKTQDIIDSYRQRLQEINNETKRTKEEFEVKFHKNFQEWSETRKEIEMSLKQLGKTPPVSRSGSRPGSSASALPSLSPGHSPLPRLRK
;
A
#
# COMPACT_ATOMS: atom_id res chain seq x y z
N MET A 1 -171.91 -0.04 141.53
CA MET A 1 -171.27 0.74 142.61
C MET A 1 -170.58 1.87 141.90
N GLU A 2 -171.03 3.10 142.15
CA GLU A 2 -170.53 4.29 141.45
C GLU A 2 -169.54 4.98 142.39
N ASP A 3 -168.24 4.77 142.17
CA ASP A 3 -167.24 5.72 142.67
C ASP A 3 -167.38 6.99 141.84
N VAL A 4 -168.34 7.84 142.23
CA VAL A 4 -168.49 9.19 141.70
C VAL A 4 -167.27 9.98 142.16
N ILE A 5 -166.23 10.00 141.34
CA ILE A 5 -165.03 10.79 141.57
C ILE A 5 -165.43 12.27 141.47
N VAL A 6 -165.79 12.84 142.62
CA VAL A 6 -165.94 14.29 142.79
C VAL A 6 -164.59 14.90 142.45
N ILE A 7 -164.52 15.58 141.30
CA ILE A 7 -163.28 16.15 140.77
C ILE A 7 -162.87 17.29 141.70
N ASN A 8 -162.03 16.98 142.68
CA ASN A 8 -161.54 17.94 143.66
C ASN A 8 -160.81 19.07 142.90
N LYS A 9 -161.24 20.33 143.11
CA LYS A 9 -160.88 21.46 142.24
C LYS A 9 -159.36 21.66 142.13
N GLN A 10 -158.61 21.30 143.18
CA GLN A 10 -157.15 21.28 143.22
C GLN A 10 -156.50 20.37 142.15
N ASN A 11 -157.08 19.20 141.87
CA ASN A 11 -156.53 18.27 140.86
C ASN A 11 -156.73 18.82 139.44
N LEU A 12 -157.87 19.47 139.18
CA LEU A 12 -158.17 20.12 137.90
C LEU A 12 -157.19 21.27 137.63
N THR A 13 -156.90 22.10 138.65
CA THR A 13 -155.85 23.11 138.55
C THR A 13 -154.45 22.51 138.36
N SER A 14 -154.12 21.41 139.05
CA SER A 14 -152.81 20.76 138.92
C SER A 14 -152.54 20.27 137.48
N ILE A 15 -153.51 19.58 136.87
CA ILE A 15 -153.39 19.08 135.48
C ILE A 15 -153.32 20.26 134.49
N LYS A 16 -154.11 21.33 134.73
CA LYS A 16 -154.02 22.57 133.94
C LYS A 16 -152.64 23.21 134.03
N ASP A 17 -152.07 23.28 135.24
CA ASP A 17 -150.77 23.92 135.48
C ASP A 17 -149.60 23.07 134.95
N GLU A 18 -149.73 21.75 134.91
CA GLU A 18 -148.83 20.85 134.15
C GLU A 18 -148.92 21.12 132.64
N LEU A 19 -150.12 21.24 132.06
CA LEU A 19 -150.29 21.53 130.63
C LEU A 19 -149.81 22.94 130.25
N ASP A 20 -150.05 23.95 131.09
CA ASP A 20 -149.48 25.29 130.94
C ASP A 20 -147.96 25.29 131.08
N ASN A 21 -147.36 24.35 131.84
CA ASN A 21 -145.91 24.20 131.93
C ASN A 21 -145.31 23.45 130.73
N ILE A 22 -145.91 22.36 130.25
CA ILE A 22 -145.52 21.68 129.00
C ILE A 22 -145.59 22.66 127.82
N THR A 23 -146.64 23.50 127.78
CA THR A 23 -146.77 24.59 126.79
C THR A 23 -145.60 25.57 126.89
N LYS A 24 -145.17 25.99 128.09
CA LYS A 24 -144.01 26.87 128.27
C LYS A 24 -142.70 26.21 127.88
N GLU A 25 -142.49 24.93 128.20
CA GLU A 25 -141.27 24.19 127.86
C GLU A 25 -141.12 24.04 126.34
N LEU A 26 -142.20 23.69 125.62
CA LEU A 26 -142.22 23.62 124.16
C LEU A 26 -142.01 24.98 123.49
N LEU A 27 -142.38 26.07 124.17
CA LEU A 27 -142.13 27.45 123.71
C LEU A 27 -140.74 28.01 124.11
N GLN A 28 -139.92 27.28 124.87
CA GLN A 28 -138.55 27.72 125.12
C GLN A 28 -137.64 27.40 123.90
N PRO A 29 -136.82 28.36 123.43
CA PRO A 29 -135.84 28.09 122.37
C PRO A 29 -134.78 27.08 122.81
N SER A 30 -134.88 25.86 122.31
CA SER A 30 -133.83 24.84 122.46
C SER A 30 -132.52 25.35 121.84
N GLN A 31 -131.44 25.40 122.65
CA GLN A 31 -130.14 25.95 122.24
C GLN A 31 -129.38 25.08 121.20
N PHE A 32 -129.99 24.01 120.68
CA PHE A 32 -129.34 23.02 119.82
C PHE A 32 -130.06 22.73 118.48
N LEU A 33 -131.11 23.46 118.11
CA LEU A 33 -131.83 23.26 116.84
C LEU A 33 -131.42 24.28 115.77
N GLN A 34 -131.22 23.79 114.53
CA GLN A 34 -130.71 24.57 113.39
C GLN A 34 -131.75 24.75 112.26
N SER A 35 -133.02 24.37 112.47
CA SER A 35 -134.10 24.55 111.49
C SER A 35 -135.21 25.47 112.01
N ASN A 36 -135.74 26.34 111.16
CA ASN A 36 -136.92 27.15 111.49
C ASN A 36 -138.16 26.24 111.63
N ASP A 37 -138.22 25.17 110.84
CA ASP A 37 -139.33 24.21 110.75
C ASP A 37 -139.63 23.51 112.09
N GLU A 38 -138.60 23.15 112.88
CA GLU A 38 -138.80 22.55 114.21
C GLU A 38 -139.35 23.54 115.24
N SER A 39 -139.02 24.84 115.12
CA SER A 39 -139.62 25.87 115.98
C SER A 39 -141.11 26.08 115.66
N THR A 40 -141.50 25.90 114.39
CA THR A 40 -142.91 25.94 113.98
C THR A 40 -143.65 24.71 114.47
N LEU A 41 -143.07 23.51 114.33
CA LEU A 41 -143.65 22.27 114.86
C LEU A 41 -143.85 22.33 116.39
N ASN A 42 -142.86 22.81 117.14
CA ASN A 42 -142.98 22.95 118.60
C ASN A 42 -144.02 24.02 119.00
N SER A 43 -144.15 25.10 118.22
CA SER A 43 -145.21 26.10 118.41
C SER A 43 -146.60 25.54 118.13
N GLU A 44 -146.76 24.72 117.08
CA GLU A 44 -148.04 24.08 116.74
C GLU A 44 -148.43 22.99 117.76
N ILE A 45 -147.50 22.13 118.17
CA ILE A 45 -147.72 21.17 119.27
C ILE A 45 -148.01 21.90 120.58
N GLY A 46 -147.27 22.97 120.88
CA GLY A 46 -147.54 23.88 121.99
C GLY A 46 -148.94 24.50 121.93
N SER A 47 -149.44 24.82 120.73
CA SER A 47 -150.80 25.33 120.54
C SER A 47 -151.88 24.28 120.87
N VAL A 48 -151.63 22.98 120.60
CA VAL A 48 -152.53 21.89 121.00
C VAL A 48 -152.56 21.71 122.52
N PHE A 49 -151.41 21.77 123.20
CA PHE A 49 -151.37 21.75 124.67
C PHE A 49 -151.99 23.02 125.28
N HIS A 50 -151.83 24.18 124.64
CA HIS A 50 -152.48 25.42 125.05
C HIS A 50 -154.01 25.39 124.85
N GLU A 51 -154.49 24.81 123.75
CA GLU A 51 -155.92 24.61 123.49
C GLU A 51 -156.51 23.60 124.50
N ALA A 52 -155.79 22.51 124.82
CA ALA A 52 -156.17 21.59 125.89
C ALA A 52 -156.23 22.26 127.28
N SER A 53 -155.23 23.07 127.63
CA SER A 53 -155.25 23.91 128.84
C SER A 53 -156.44 24.88 128.84
N THR A 54 -156.72 25.52 127.69
CA THR A 54 -157.85 26.46 127.53
C THR A 54 -159.21 25.76 127.62
N ILE A 55 -159.32 24.52 127.12
CA ILE A 55 -160.49 23.65 127.28
C ILE A 55 -160.75 23.35 128.76
N LEU A 56 -159.70 23.08 129.55
CA LEU A 56 -159.79 22.89 131.01
C LEU A 56 -160.05 24.21 131.76
N LYS A 57 -159.55 25.33 131.24
CA LYS A 57 -159.82 26.69 131.77
C LYS A 57 -161.30 27.05 131.63
N GLY A 58 -161.93 26.63 130.53
CA GLY A 58 -163.38 26.68 130.32
C GLY A 58 -164.18 25.57 131.02
N ALA A 59 -163.55 24.76 131.88
CA ALA A 59 -164.23 23.83 132.79
C ALA A 59 -164.45 24.43 134.19
N ASP A 60 -163.97 25.66 134.45
CA ASP A 60 -164.62 26.52 135.43
C ASP A 60 -165.96 26.97 134.80
N LEU A 61 -167.02 26.27 135.17
CA LEU A 61 -168.35 26.40 134.58
C LEU A 61 -169.05 27.66 135.10
N ASP A 62 -168.84 28.80 134.43
CA ASP A 62 -169.72 29.98 134.47
C ASP A 62 -171.10 29.69 133.81
N ILE A 63 -171.67 28.53 134.11
CA ILE A 63 -173.10 28.31 134.01
C ILE A 63 -173.69 28.96 135.26
N GLU A 64 -174.20 30.19 135.13
CA GLU A 64 -174.98 30.82 136.18
C GLU A 64 -176.11 29.87 136.61
N ILE A 65 -176.00 29.32 137.83
CA ILE A 65 -177.06 28.52 138.43
C ILE A 65 -178.15 29.50 138.86
N ALA A 66 -179.00 29.88 137.91
CA ALA A 66 -180.22 30.62 138.17
C ALA A 66 -181.06 29.82 139.19
N GLN A 67 -181.14 30.33 140.42
CA GLN A 67 -181.96 29.75 141.48
C GLN A 67 -183.43 29.98 141.16
N GLN A 68 -184.00 29.08 140.35
CA GLN A 68 -185.44 28.88 140.33
C GLN A 68 -185.82 27.94 141.47
N ASP A 69 -186.71 28.40 142.34
CA ASP A 69 -187.38 27.52 143.30
C ASP A 69 -188.23 26.51 142.52
N PHE A 70 -187.80 25.25 142.54
CA PHE A 70 -188.51 24.16 141.87
C PHE A 70 -189.51 23.53 142.85
N ASP A 71 -190.79 23.92 142.75
CA ASP A 71 -191.92 23.34 143.49
C ASP A 71 -192.12 21.82 143.30
N SER A 72 -191.31 21.17 142.46
CA SER A 72 -191.29 19.71 142.28
C SER A 72 -189.88 19.20 141.95
N PRO A 73 -189.42 18.08 142.57
CA PRO A 73 -188.16 17.41 142.21
C PRO A 73 -188.07 16.99 140.73
N ILE A 74 -189.21 16.77 140.07
CA ILE A 74 -189.28 16.37 138.65
C ILE A 74 -188.74 17.49 137.74
N SER A 75 -188.99 18.75 138.09
CA SER A 75 -188.53 19.92 137.33
C SER A 75 -187.01 20.01 137.31
N PHE A 76 -186.37 19.85 138.48
CA PHE A 76 -184.92 19.85 138.64
C PHE A 76 -184.27 18.69 137.86
N LEU A 77 -184.80 17.48 137.98
CA LEU A 77 -184.27 16.30 137.29
C LEU A 77 -184.22 16.48 135.76
N ASN A 78 -185.27 17.07 135.17
CA ASN A 78 -185.33 17.36 133.75
C ASN A 78 -184.31 18.45 133.32
N PHE A 79 -184.09 19.48 134.14
CA PHE A 79 -183.07 20.50 133.89
C PHE A 79 -181.66 19.89 133.91
N SER A 80 -181.33 19.10 134.94
CA SER A 80 -180.04 18.41 135.04
C SER A 80 -179.79 17.46 133.86
N LYS A 81 -180.82 16.72 133.41
CA LYS A 81 -180.73 15.85 132.24
C LYS A 81 -180.42 16.63 130.95
N LEU A 82 -181.08 17.77 130.73
CA LEU A 82 -180.84 18.62 129.56
C LEU A 82 -179.42 19.20 129.54
N GLN A 83 -178.88 19.56 130.70
CA GLN A 83 -177.50 20.05 130.81
C GLN A 83 -176.46 18.93 130.57
N LEU A 84 -176.71 17.71 131.06
CA LEU A 84 -175.87 16.54 130.76
C LEU A 84 -175.87 16.20 129.27
N GLU A 85 -177.03 16.24 128.60
CA GLU A 85 -177.14 16.03 127.16
C GLU A 85 -176.35 17.10 126.38
N ARG A 86 -176.48 18.38 126.74
CA ARG A 86 -175.67 19.47 126.16
C ARG A 86 -174.17 19.23 126.33
N LEU A 87 -173.72 18.95 127.56
CA LEU A 87 -172.31 18.70 127.86
C LEU A 87 -171.77 17.54 127.03
N ASN A 88 -172.51 16.43 126.95
CA ASN A 88 -172.10 15.26 126.18
C ASN A 88 -172.01 15.55 124.67
N THR A 89 -172.95 16.32 124.09
CA THR A 89 -172.86 16.72 122.67
C THR A 89 -171.68 17.63 122.37
N GLU A 90 -171.27 18.52 123.29
CA GLU A 90 -170.09 19.36 123.12
C GLU A 90 -168.78 18.55 123.29
N ILE A 91 -168.75 17.57 124.21
CA ILE A 91 -167.63 16.62 124.35
C ILE A 91 -167.47 15.80 123.05
N GLU A 92 -168.55 15.22 122.52
CA GLU A 92 -168.51 14.52 121.23
C GLU A 92 -168.04 15.43 120.09
N ARG A 93 -168.49 16.70 120.05
CA ARG A 93 -168.04 17.66 119.04
C ARG A 93 -166.54 17.92 119.13
N ARG A 94 -165.99 18.06 120.34
CA ARG A 94 -164.55 18.26 120.56
C ARG A 94 -163.72 17.02 120.22
N ILE A 95 -164.18 15.82 120.57
CA ILE A 95 -163.52 14.55 120.20
C ILE A 95 -163.43 14.44 118.66
N ARG A 96 -164.55 14.63 117.95
CA ARG A 96 -164.57 14.57 116.47
C ARG A 96 -163.68 15.64 115.80
N LEU A 97 -163.49 16.80 116.43
CA LEU A 97 -162.56 17.82 115.96
C LEU A 97 -161.10 17.40 116.20
N PHE A 98 -160.78 16.89 117.39
CA PHE A 98 -159.45 16.38 117.71
C PHE A 98 -159.03 15.21 116.78
N ASP A 99 -159.91 14.23 116.58
CA ASP A 99 -159.69 13.10 115.66
C ASP A 99 -159.43 13.59 114.22
N LYS A 100 -160.16 14.63 113.78
CA LYS A 100 -159.96 15.23 112.45
C LYS A 100 -158.61 15.95 112.35
N SER A 101 -158.22 16.71 113.35
CA SER A 101 -156.89 17.37 113.39
C SER A 101 -155.76 16.33 113.41
N LEU A 102 -155.93 15.25 114.17
CA LEU A 102 -154.96 14.14 114.25
C LEU A 102 -154.87 13.35 112.93
N LEU A 103 -155.98 13.19 112.21
CA LEU A 103 -156.00 12.62 110.84
C LEU A 103 -155.23 13.51 109.85
N VAL A 104 -155.46 14.83 109.88
CA VAL A 104 -154.78 15.80 109.02
C VAL A 104 -153.27 15.83 109.31
N ALA A 105 -152.87 15.86 110.59
CA ALA A 105 -151.46 15.80 110.99
C ALA A 105 -150.77 14.50 110.50
N ARG A 106 -151.44 13.35 110.60
CA ARG A 106 -150.94 12.08 110.03
C ARG A 106 -150.78 12.13 108.52
N GLN A 107 -151.73 12.74 107.80
CA GLN A 107 -151.63 12.86 106.34
C GLN A 107 -150.46 13.77 105.93
N ILE A 108 -150.32 14.95 106.54
CA ILE A 108 -149.19 15.86 106.27
C ILE A 108 -147.85 15.18 106.57
N CYS A 109 -147.76 14.38 107.64
CA CYS A 109 -146.56 13.61 107.96
C CYS A 109 -146.24 12.57 106.87
N ASN A 110 -147.23 11.80 106.41
CA ASN A 110 -147.06 10.83 105.32
C ASN A 110 -146.63 11.51 104.01
N ASP A 111 -147.31 12.58 103.59
CA ASP A 111 -146.99 13.35 102.38
C ASP A 111 -145.53 13.89 102.44
N ARG A 112 -145.08 14.32 103.63
CA ARG A 112 -143.70 14.78 103.86
C ARG A 112 -142.68 13.63 103.78
N VAL A 113 -143.01 12.46 104.32
CA VAL A 113 -142.18 11.25 104.23
C VAL A 113 -142.06 10.77 102.77
N GLU A 114 -143.16 10.70 102.02
CA GLU A 114 -143.12 10.33 100.59
C GLU A 114 -142.29 11.31 99.77
N LYS A 115 -142.45 12.62 100.00
CA LYS A 115 -141.63 13.66 99.33
C LYS A 115 -140.14 13.48 99.62
N ILE A 116 -139.76 13.24 100.88
CA ILE A 116 -138.37 13.00 101.27
C ILE A 116 -137.82 11.73 100.61
N GLN A 117 -138.58 10.62 100.61
CA GLN A 117 -138.20 9.39 99.93
C GLN A 117 -138.00 9.60 98.41
N MET A 118 -138.87 10.38 97.78
CA MET A 118 -138.78 10.71 96.36
C MET A 118 -137.55 11.58 96.05
N GLU A 119 -137.26 12.59 96.87
CA GLU A 119 -136.06 13.44 96.75
C GLU A 119 -134.76 12.61 96.89
N TYR A 120 -134.68 11.73 97.89
CA TYR A 120 -133.53 10.82 98.06
C TYR A 120 -133.39 9.83 96.90
N LYS A 121 -134.49 9.23 96.43
CA LYS A 121 -134.50 8.32 95.27
C LYS A 121 -133.99 9.03 94.01
N ASN A 122 -134.52 10.20 93.70
CA ASN A 122 -134.10 11.02 92.56
C ASN A 122 -132.62 11.41 92.65
N ARG A 123 -132.13 11.74 93.86
CA ARG A 123 -130.70 12.02 94.09
C ARG A 123 -129.82 10.78 93.87
N ILE A 124 -130.24 9.61 94.35
CA ILE A 124 -129.51 8.34 94.17
C ILE A 124 -129.46 7.94 92.69
N ASP A 125 -130.58 8.01 91.96
CA ASP A 125 -130.62 7.67 90.54
C ASP A 125 -129.91 8.72 89.67
N GLY A 126 -129.90 9.99 90.08
CA GLY A 126 -129.04 11.05 89.53
C GLY A 126 -127.54 10.81 89.73
N MET A 127 -127.12 10.23 90.86
CA MET A 127 -125.72 9.81 91.07
C MET A 127 -125.40 8.55 90.26
N ARG A 128 -126.28 7.54 90.23
CA ARG A 128 -126.10 6.32 89.42
C ARG A 128 -125.93 6.61 87.93
N THR A 129 -126.71 7.54 87.38
CA THR A 129 -126.63 7.95 85.97
C THR A 129 -125.34 8.70 85.67
N LYS A 130 -124.88 9.61 86.56
CA LYS A 130 -123.57 10.25 86.45
C LYS A 130 -122.42 9.25 86.50
N ASN A 131 -122.39 8.37 87.51
CA ASN A 131 -121.32 7.38 87.66
C ASN A 131 -121.23 6.46 86.43
N LYS A 132 -122.37 6.00 85.87
CA LYS A 132 -122.38 5.21 84.63
C LYS A 132 -121.86 5.98 83.40
N ALA A 133 -122.11 7.29 83.32
CA ALA A 133 -121.59 8.12 82.24
C ALA A 133 -120.07 8.34 82.37
N GLU A 134 -119.57 8.53 83.59
CA GLU A 134 -118.12 8.64 83.87
C GLU A 134 -117.40 7.31 83.68
N GLU A 135 -117.96 6.19 84.12
CA GLU A 135 -117.48 4.83 83.88
C GLU A 135 -117.38 4.54 82.37
N LYS A 136 -118.42 4.85 81.60
CA LYS A 136 -118.41 4.69 80.13
C LYS A 136 -117.32 5.55 79.48
N LYS A 137 -117.18 6.81 79.90
CA LYS A 137 -116.15 7.74 79.40
C LYS A 137 -114.73 7.27 79.74
N LEU A 138 -114.49 6.76 80.95
CA LEU A 138 -113.21 6.21 81.39
C LEU A 138 -112.86 4.94 80.60
N ASN A 139 -113.82 4.05 80.38
CA ASN A 139 -113.64 2.85 79.56
C ASN A 139 -113.35 3.19 78.09
N GLU A 140 -114.03 4.19 77.51
CA GLU A 140 -113.72 4.71 76.17
C GLU A 140 -112.31 5.32 76.08
N GLN A 141 -111.88 6.08 77.09
CA GLN A 141 -110.52 6.62 77.17
C GLN A 141 -109.46 5.53 77.32
N LEU A 142 -109.71 4.51 78.16
CA LEU A 142 -108.82 3.38 78.36
C LEU A 142 -108.66 2.58 77.06
N LEU A 143 -109.76 2.31 76.36
CA LEU A 143 -109.75 1.63 75.06
C LEU A 143 -108.98 2.43 74.00
N GLN A 144 -109.17 3.75 73.93
CA GLN A 144 -108.40 4.62 73.02
C GLN A 144 -106.91 4.62 73.36
N ILE A 145 -106.53 4.67 74.64
CA ILE A 145 -105.15 4.59 75.08
C ILE A 145 -104.54 3.25 74.67
N GLN A 146 -105.21 2.13 74.95
CA GLN A 146 -104.77 0.79 74.56
C GLN A 146 -104.57 0.67 73.04
N GLN A 147 -105.58 1.02 72.24
CA GLN A 147 -105.48 1.00 70.78
C GLN A 147 -104.35 1.89 70.25
N SER A 148 -104.13 3.06 70.86
CA SER A 148 -103.02 3.95 70.48
C SER A 148 -101.65 3.36 70.83
N PHE A 149 -101.55 2.63 71.95
CA PHE A 149 -100.33 1.95 72.37
C PHE A 149 -100.03 0.75 71.46
N GLU A 150 -101.01 -0.11 71.21
CA GLU A 150 -100.90 -1.25 70.29
C GLU A 150 -100.53 -0.78 68.87
N THR A 151 -101.17 0.27 68.36
CA THR A 151 -100.83 0.86 67.05
C THR A 151 -99.39 1.38 67.00
N ARG A 152 -98.92 2.08 68.04
CA ARG A 152 -97.53 2.55 68.14
C ARG A 152 -96.54 1.38 68.23
N LEU A 153 -96.85 0.36 69.03
CA LEU A 153 -96.04 -0.83 69.23
C LEU A 153 -95.91 -1.63 67.92
N HIS A 154 -97.02 -1.91 67.24
CA HIS A 154 -97.01 -2.55 65.92
C HIS A 154 -96.24 -1.73 64.88
N THR A 155 -96.37 -0.39 64.90
CA THR A 155 -95.62 0.50 63.99
C THR A 155 -94.11 0.42 64.24
N GLN A 156 -93.66 0.42 65.50
CA GLN A 156 -92.24 0.26 65.83
C GLN A 156 -91.72 -1.14 65.51
N ILE A 157 -92.46 -2.21 65.86
CA ILE A 157 -92.09 -3.59 65.52
C ILE A 157 -91.97 -3.75 64.00
N ALA A 158 -92.93 -3.22 63.22
CA ALA A 158 -92.89 -3.27 61.76
C ALA A 158 -91.76 -2.41 61.15
N LYS A 159 -91.28 -1.37 61.86
CA LYS A 159 -90.08 -0.62 61.50
C LYS A 159 -88.82 -1.46 61.76
N TYR A 160 -88.64 -1.97 62.98
CA TYR A 160 -87.47 -2.78 63.34
C TYR A 160 -87.36 -4.07 62.53
N LEU A 161 -88.48 -4.71 62.15
CA LEU A 161 -88.48 -5.86 61.24
C LEU A 161 -88.02 -5.48 59.82
N ARG A 162 -88.41 -4.31 59.30
CA ARG A 162 -87.92 -3.80 58.02
C ARG A 162 -86.42 -3.47 58.07
N GLU A 163 -85.97 -2.83 59.15
CA GLU A 163 -84.55 -2.53 59.37
C GLU A 163 -83.72 -3.82 59.49
N ARG A 164 -84.18 -4.80 60.27
CA ARG A 164 -83.53 -6.12 60.37
C ARG A 164 -83.42 -6.80 59.01
N ASN A 165 -84.53 -6.91 58.27
CA ASN A 165 -84.55 -7.57 56.97
C ASN A 165 -83.68 -6.82 55.93
N SER A 166 -83.58 -5.49 56.02
CA SER A 166 -82.69 -4.68 55.18
C SER A 166 -81.22 -4.97 55.50
N ILE A 167 -80.84 -4.99 56.78
CA ILE A 167 -79.47 -5.31 57.24
C ILE A 167 -79.11 -6.76 56.87
N GLU A 168 -80.02 -7.70 57.07
CA GLU A 168 -79.87 -9.12 56.75
C GLU A 168 -79.70 -9.34 55.23
N SER A 169 -80.43 -8.60 54.40
CA SER A 169 -80.25 -8.57 52.94
C SER A 169 -78.91 -7.95 52.52
N GLN A 170 -78.51 -6.83 53.14
CA GLN A 170 -77.22 -6.18 52.86
C GLN A 170 -76.04 -7.07 53.25
N LEU A 171 -76.10 -7.72 54.42
CA LEU A 171 -75.08 -8.65 54.90
C LEU A 171 -75.00 -9.90 54.00
N SER A 172 -76.15 -10.42 53.55
CA SER A 172 -76.20 -11.52 52.58
C SER A 172 -75.53 -11.13 51.25
N LYS A 173 -75.83 -9.95 50.70
CA LYS A 173 -75.17 -9.42 49.49
C LYS A 173 -73.67 -9.26 49.67
N LEU A 174 -73.25 -8.57 50.72
CA LEU A 174 -71.83 -8.33 51.03
C LEU A 174 -71.06 -9.66 51.20
N LYS A 175 -71.69 -10.68 51.78
CA LYS A 175 -71.11 -12.03 51.87
C LYS A 175 -71.00 -12.71 50.51
N THR A 176 -71.99 -12.58 49.62
CA THR A 176 -71.87 -13.10 48.25
C THR A 176 -70.82 -12.36 47.41
N GLU A 177 -70.71 -11.04 47.56
CA GLU A 177 -69.70 -10.21 46.90
C GLU A 177 -68.29 -10.52 47.41
N PHE A 178 -68.13 -10.70 48.73
CA PHE A 178 -66.88 -11.15 49.34
C PHE A 178 -66.46 -12.52 48.79
N ASN A 179 -67.33 -13.53 48.87
CA ASN A 179 -67.04 -14.89 48.38
C ASN A 179 -66.70 -14.89 46.87
N LEU A 180 -67.39 -14.08 46.06
CA LEU A 180 -67.11 -13.93 44.63
C LEU A 180 -65.74 -13.28 44.39
N THR A 181 -65.40 -12.25 45.17
CA THR A 181 -64.12 -11.53 45.09
C THR A 181 -62.97 -12.45 45.52
N GLU A 182 -63.12 -13.17 46.63
CA GLU A 182 -62.18 -14.19 47.11
C GLU A 182 -61.95 -15.29 46.07
N THR A 183 -63.02 -15.83 45.49
CA THR A 183 -62.94 -16.85 44.42
C THR A 183 -62.22 -16.30 43.18
N THR A 184 -62.52 -15.06 42.78
CA THR A 184 -61.92 -14.39 41.62
C THR A 184 -60.44 -14.13 41.84
N LEU A 185 -60.06 -13.61 43.01
CA LEU A 185 -58.66 -13.36 43.39
C LEU A 185 -57.87 -14.67 43.48
N THR A 186 -58.43 -15.71 44.08
CA THR A 186 -57.78 -17.04 44.18
C THR A 186 -57.59 -17.68 42.81
N THR A 187 -58.58 -17.57 41.92
CA THR A 187 -58.49 -18.06 40.54
C THR A 187 -57.44 -17.27 39.74
N SER A 188 -57.41 -15.94 39.88
CA SER A 188 -56.42 -15.06 39.24
C SER A 188 -55.00 -15.33 39.74
N LEU A 189 -54.83 -15.53 41.06
CA LEU A 189 -53.55 -15.90 41.68
C LEU A 189 -53.06 -17.26 41.17
N ALA A 190 -53.92 -18.27 41.11
CA ALA A 190 -53.57 -19.58 40.57
C ALA A 190 -53.18 -19.51 39.07
N ALA A 191 -53.92 -18.75 38.26
CA ALA A 191 -53.59 -18.54 36.86
C ALA A 191 -52.25 -17.79 36.69
N SER A 192 -51.97 -16.80 37.54
CA SER A 192 -50.69 -16.07 37.58
C SER A 192 -49.53 -17.00 37.98
N GLN A 193 -49.72 -17.86 38.98
CA GLN A 193 -48.74 -18.87 39.39
C GLN A 193 -48.45 -19.88 38.28
N MET A 194 -49.48 -20.41 37.60
CA MET A 194 -49.29 -21.29 36.43
C MET A 194 -48.54 -20.58 35.29
N ARG A 195 -48.88 -19.31 35.01
CA ARG A 195 -48.17 -18.51 34.00
C ARG A 195 -46.71 -18.28 34.37
N SER A 196 -46.41 -18.03 35.64
CA SER A 196 -45.04 -17.90 36.15
C SER A 196 -44.25 -19.20 35.97
N GLN A 197 -44.80 -20.35 36.37
CA GLN A 197 -44.18 -21.66 36.17
C GLN A 197 -43.96 -22.01 34.68
N LEU A 198 -44.86 -21.59 33.79
CA LEU A 198 -44.73 -21.81 32.35
C LEU A 198 -43.64 -20.91 31.73
N LEU A 199 -43.55 -19.64 32.15
CA LEU A 199 -42.47 -18.73 31.77
C LEU A 199 -41.11 -19.20 32.30
N GLU A 200 -41.05 -19.77 33.51
CA GLU A 200 -39.84 -20.35 34.09
C GLU A 200 -39.38 -21.59 33.31
N LYS A 201 -40.29 -22.50 32.94
CA LYS A 201 -39.99 -23.61 32.02
C LYS A 201 -39.51 -23.13 30.65
N GLN A 202 -40.12 -22.09 30.08
CA GLN A 202 -39.66 -21.50 28.82
C GLN A 202 -38.26 -20.89 28.94
N ARG A 203 -37.97 -20.15 30.02
CA ARG A 203 -36.65 -19.60 30.32
C ARG A 203 -35.59 -20.70 30.37
N ASP A 204 -35.88 -21.82 31.05
CA ASP A 204 -34.88 -22.86 31.26
C ASP A 204 -34.70 -23.75 30.02
N MET A 205 -35.75 -24.04 29.25
CA MET A 205 -35.61 -24.62 27.90
C MET A 205 -34.78 -23.72 26.97
N LEU A 206 -34.94 -22.39 27.05
CA LEU A 206 -34.12 -21.44 26.27
C LEU A 206 -32.66 -21.43 26.72
N LYS A 207 -32.36 -21.53 28.02
CA LYS A 207 -30.98 -21.71 28.52
C LYS A 207 -30.36 -23.01 28.01
N GLU A 208 -31.09 -24.12 28.09
CA GLU A 208 -30.64 -25.44 27.64
C GLU A 208 -30.37 -25.43 26.13
N THR A 209 -31.31 -24.91 25.34
CA THR A 209 -31.17 -24.74 23.88
C THR A 209 -29.97 -23.85 23.55
N ASN A 210 -29.80 -22.71 24.22
CA ASN A 210 -28.69 -21.80 23.97
C ASN A 210 -27.33 -22.42 24.37
N SER A 211 -27.29 -23.21 25.44
CA SER A 211 -26.10 -23.98 25.85
C SER A 211 -25.74 -25.03 24.80
N GLN A 212 -26.73 -25.78 24.30
CA GLN A 212 -26.54 -26.81 23.27
C GLN A 212 -26.11 -26.20 21.93
N VAL A 213 -26.69 -25.06 21.53
CA VAL A 213 -26.28 -24.29 20.34
C VAL A 213 -24.85 -23.77 20.52
N SER A 214 -24.51 -23.21 21.69
CA SER A 214 -23.16 -22.70 21.98
C SER A 214 -22.11 -23.81 21.94
N SER A 215 -22.39 -24.99 22.52
CA SER A 215 -21.54 -26.18 22.37
C SER A 215 -21.40 -26.54 20.91
N THR A 216 -22.50 -26.72 20.18
CA THR A 216 -22.49 -27.12 18.76
C THR A 216 -21.71 -26.15 17.87
N ILE A 217 -21.73 -24.85 18.17
CA ILE A 217 -20.91 -23.83 17.49
C ILE A 217 -19.43 -23.99 17.87
N SER A 218 -19.11 -24.14 19.16
CA SER A 218 -17.75 -24.37 19.64
C SER A 218 -17.15 -25.65 19.05
N ASP A 219 -17.88 -26.77 19.09
CA ASP A 219 -17.48 -28.08 18.55
C ASP A 219 -17.21 -28.01 17.04
N LYS A 220 -18.04 -27.28 16.28
CA LYS A 220 -17.81 -27.03 14.85
C LYS A 220 -16.60 -26.13 14.59
N PHE A 221 -16.39 -25.10 15.40
CA PHE A 221 -15.25 -24.21 15.27
C PHE A 221 -13.94 -24.96 15.58
N ASP A 222 -13.93 -25.75 16.64
CA ASP A 222 -12.85 -26.68 16.98
C ASP A 222 -12.58 -27.68 15.86
N GLN A 223 -13.62 -28.28 15.27
CA GLN A 223 -13.48 -29.20 14.15
C GLN A 223 -12.89 -28.51 12.90
N GLN A 224 -13.32 -27.28 12.60
CA GLN A 224 -12.73 -26.47 11.52
C GLN A 224 -11.27 -26.12 11.80
N MET A 225 -10.93 -25.71 13.03
CA MET A 225 -9.56 -25.37 13.42
C MET A 225 -8.63 -26.60 13.35
N ARG A 226 -9.07 -27.76 13.85
CA ARG A 226 -8.31 -29.03 13.73
C ARG A 226 -8.14 -29.45 12.27
N ALA A 227 -9.16 -29.27 11.42
CA ALA A 227 -9.07 -29.54 9.99
C ALA A 227 -8.11 -28.58 9.26
N LEU A 228 -8.11 -27.29 9.63
CA LEU A 228 -7.14 -26.31 9.12
C LEU A 228 -5.72 -26.68 9.55
N GLN A 229 -5.50 -26.95 10.83
CA GLN A 229 -4.21 -27.37 11.38
C GLN A 229 -3.68 -28.62 10.66
N SER A 230 -4.51 -29.65 10.51
CA SER A 230 -4.15 -30.87 9.75
C SER A 230 -3.77 -30.55 8.30
N LYS A 231 -4.57 -29.75 7.58
CA LYS A 231 -4.27 -29.32 6.20
C LYS A 231 -2.96 -28.54 6.10
N HIS A 232 -2.69 -27.63 7.04
CA HIS A 232 -1.44 -26.88 7.10
C HIS A 232 -0.24 -27.78 7.43
N GLN A 233 -0.39 -28.71 8.37
CA GLN A 233 0.68 -29.65 8.75
C GLN A 233 1.03 -30.61 7.61
N SER A 234 0.03 -31.13 6.87
CA SER A 234 0.28 -31.90 5.64
C SER A 234 0.95 -31.06 4.54
N LYS A 235 0.62 -29.76 4.43
CA LYS A 235 1.31 -28.87 3.48
C LYS A 235 2.76 -28.58 3.90
N ILE A 236 3.03 -28.43 5.20
CA ILE A 236 4.39 -28.30 5.74
C ILE A 236 5.18 -29.57 5.44
N GLN A 237 4.65 -30.75 5.74
CA GLN A 237 5.30 -32.03 5.45
C GLN A 237 5.58 -32.23 3.94
N ALA A 238 4.65 -31.83 3.07
CA ALA A 238 4.89 -31.85 1.62
C ALA A 238 6.05 -30.93 1.20
N ILE A 239 6.11 -29.72 1.75
CA ILE A 239 7.22 -28.77 1.52
C ILE A 239 8.54 -29.29 2.10
N GLU A 240 8.53 -29.93 3.27
CA GLU A 240 9.72 -30.58 3.85
C GLU A 240 10.21 -31.73 2.98
N ILE A 241 9.32 -32.56 2.43
CA ILE A 241 9.66 -33.64 1.50
C ILE A 241 10.28 -33.08 0.21
N ASP A 242 9.67 -32.07 -0.42
CA ASP A 242 10.22 -31.46 -1.64
C ASP A 242 11.52 -30.70 -1.37
N ASN A 243 11.67 -30.03 -0.22
CA ASN A 243 12.92 -29.35 0.15
C ASN A 243 14.05 -30.35 0.42
N ASN A 244 13.74 -31.49 1.07
CA ASN A 244 14.69 -32.60 1.22
C ASN A 244 15.07 -33.22 -0.13
N ARG A 245 14.11 -33.37 -1.06
CA ARG A 245 14.36 -33.85 -2.44
C ARG A 245 15.26 -32.87 -3.20
N LEU A 246 14.93 -31.58 -3.22
CA LEU A 246 15.73 -30.53 -3.87
C LEU A 246 17.13 -30.40 -3.25
N SER A 247 17.27 -30.56 -1.94
CA SER A 247 18.56 -30.58 -1.25
C SER A 247 19.40 -31.79 -1.64
N ALA A 248 18.77 -32.97 -1.81
CA ALA A 248 19.44 -34.17 -2.34
C ALA A 248 19.84 -34.02 -3.82
N GLU A 249 18.96 -33.45 -4.66
CA GLU A 249 19.25 -33.14 -6.08
C GLU A 249 20.39 -32.10 -6.20
N LEU A 250 20.40 -31.06 -5.35
CA LEU A 250 21.46 -30.06 -5.29
C LEU A 250 22.79 -30.66 -4.81
N LYS A 251 22.75 -31.57 -3.82
CA LYS A 251 23.93 -32.32 -3.38
C LYS A 251 24.47 -33.21 -4.51
N LEU A 252 23.62 -33.98 -5.17
CA LEU A 252 24.00 -34.92 -6.23
C LEU A 252 24.54 -34.18 -7.47
N THR A 253 23.91 -33.07 -7.87
CA THR A 253 24.45 -32.21 -8.95
C THR A 253 25.78 -31.56 -8.56
N LYS A 254 25.96 -31.13 -7.30
CA LYS A 254 27.26 -30.62 -6.81
C LYS A 254 28.34 -31.70 -6.78
N GLU A 255 28.00 -32.94 -6.43
CA GLU A 255 28.91 -34.09 -6.48
C GLU A 255 29.28 -34.44 -7.93
N ASN A 256 28.32 -34.43 -8.86
CA ASN A 256 28.57 -34.57 -10.30
C ASN A 256 29.49 -33.46 -10.84
N PHE A 257 29.17 -32.17 -10.60
CA PHE A 257 30.04 -31.06 -11.01
C PHE A 257 31.44 -31.14 -10.39
N SER A 258 31.59 -31.64 -9.16
CA SER A 258 32.91 -31.88 -8.57
C SER A 258 33.64 -33.08 -9.18
N SER A 259 32.91 -34.09 -9.69
CA SER A 259 33.48 -35.21 -10.43
C SER A 259 33.93 -34.76 -11.81
N ASP A 260 33.09 -34.00 -12.52
CA ASP A 260 33.40 -33.46 -13.85
C ASP A 260 34.55 -32.45 -13.79
N LEU A 261 34.62 -31.58 -12.78
CA LEU A 261 35.79 -30.71 -12.57
C LEU A 261 37.08 -31.50 -12.35
N LYS A 262 37.05 -32.58 -11.55
CA LYS A 262 38.23 -33.46 -11.36
C LYS A 262 38.60 -34.16 -12.66
N LYS A 263 37.61 -34.61 -13.43
CA LYS A 263 37.81 -35.24 -14.73
C LYS A 263 38.44 -34.25 -15.72
N PHE A 264 37.86 -33.07 -15.92
CA PHE A 264 38.41 -32.03 -16.79
C PHE A 264 39.79 -31.55 -16.35
N SER A 265 40.05 -31.48 -15.04
CA SER A 265 41.40 -31.17 -14.52
C SER A 265 42.40 -32.26 -14.86
N SER A 266 42.02 -33.54 -14.77
CA SER A 266 42.89 -34.66 -15.16
C SER A 266 43.02 -34.78 -16.68
N ASP A 267 41.97 -34.53 -17.45
CA ASP A 267 42.01 -34.47 -18.92
C ASP A 267 42.94 -33.33 -19.38
N LEU A 268 42.89 -32.16 -18.73
CA LEU A 268 43.83 -31.05 -18.95
C LEU A 268 45.27 -31.43 -18.59
N GLU A 269 45.51 -31.96 -17.39
CA GLU A 269 46.85 -32.38 -16.95
C GLU A 269 47.45 -33.46 -17.88
N ASN A 270 46.63 -34.41 -18.34
CA ASN A 270 47.01 -35.41 -19.34
C ASN A 270 47.31 -34.78 -20.72
N ILE A 271 46.54 -33.79 -21.15
CA ILE A 271 46.78 -33.05 -22.41
C ILE A 271 48.06 -32.22 -22.29
N GLU A 272 48.29 -31.51 -21.19
CA GLU A 272 49.49 -30.71 -20.95
C GLU A 272 50.74 -31.59 -20.91
N VAL A 273 50.71 -32.71 -20.18
CA VAL A 273 51.80 -33.71 -20.16
C VAL A 273 52.01 -34.32 -21.55
N SER A 274 50.94 -34.63 -22.30
CA SER A 274 51.05 -35.13 -23.67
C SER A 274 51.68 -34.10 -24.61
N HIS A 275 51.27 -32.83 -24.54
CA HIS A 275 51.84 -31.74 -25.33
C HIS A 275 53.29 -31.45 -24.96
N ALA A 276 53.63 -31.43 -23.66
CA ALA A 276 54.99 -31.24 -23.19
C ALA A 276 55.92 -32.36 -23.70
N ASN A 277 55.50 -33.63 -23.59
CA ASN A 277 56.23 -34.78 -24.12
C ASN A 277 56.36 -34.73 -25.65
N HIS A 278 55.32 -34.26 -26.37
CA HIS A 278 55.38 -34.11 -27.83
C HIS A 278 56.33 -32.98 -28.26
N ILE A 279 56.29 -31.83 -27.58
CA ILE A 279 57.19 -30.70 -27.80
C ILE A 279 58.63 -31.09 -27.47
N GLU A 280 58.88 -31.80 -26.35
CA GLU A 280 60.21 -32.31 -26.02
C GLU A 280 60.69 -33.36 -27.04
N SER A 281 59.81 -34.20 -27.57
CA SER A 281 60.14 -35.15 -28.65
C SER A 281 60.57 -34.42 -29.92
N LEU A 282 59.82 -33.38 -30.34
CA LEU A 282 60.16 -32.54 -31.50
C LEU A 282 61.48 -31.79 -31.29
N ILE A 283 61.67 -31.16 -30.12
CA ILE A 283 62.92 -30.46 -29.76
C ILE A 283 64.11 -31.43 -29.81
N ASN A 284 63.97 -32.64 -29.26
CA ASN A 284 65.05 -33.63 -29.30
C ASN A 284 65.30 -34.17 -30.71
N GLN A 285 64.25 -34.35 -31.54
CA GLN A 285 64.38 -34.74 -32.94
C GLN A 285 65.10 -33.67 -33.77
N GLU A 286 64.74 -32.40 -33.60
CA GLU A 286 65.35 -31.27 -34.30
C GLU A 286 66.79 -31.01 -33.82
N LYS A 287 67.04 -31.08 -32.51
CA LYS A 287 68.39 -31.02 -31.91
C LYS A 287 69.31 -32.12 -32.43
N LEU A 288 68.78 -33.34 -32.61
CA LEU A 288 69.51 -34.48 -33.18
C LEU A 288 69.72 -34.34 -34.70
N ALA A 289 68.78 -33.74 -35.43
CA ALA A 289 68.96 -33.37 -36.83
C ALA A 289 70.00 -32.25 -37.01
N PHE A 290 69.98 -31.23 -36.15
CA PHE A 290 70.95 -30.14 -36.09
C PHE A 290 72.35 -30.68 -35.78
N GLU A 291 72.51 -31.53 -34.76
CA GLU A 291 73.79 -32.18 -34.46
C GLU A 291 74.31 -33.06 -35.61
N LYS A 292 73.44 -33.82 -36.28
CA LYS A 292 73.82 -34.55 -37.52
C LYS A 292 74.29 -33.59 -38.62
N LYS A 293 73.59 -32.47 -38.84
CA LYS A 293 73.94 -31.44 -39.84
C LYS A 293 75.26 -30.76 -39.51
N LYS A 294 75.46 -30.37 -38.24
CA LYS A 294 76.69 -29.78 -37.68
C LYS A 294 77.89 -30.72 -37.80
N ARG A 295 77.75 -32.01 -37.46
CA ARG A 295 78.80 -33.02 -37.68
C ARG A 295 79.14 -33.20 -39.16
N LYS A 296 78.13 -33.21 -40.04
CA LYS A 296 78.34 -33.32 -41.50
C LYS A 296 79.01 -32.06 -42.09
N ILE A 297 78.73 -30.88 -41.55
CA ILE A 297 79.42 -29.63 -41.90
C ILE A 297 80.86 -29.65 -41.38
N ASN A 298 81.09 -29.96 -40.09
CA ASN A 298 82.42 -30.02 -39.51
C ASN A 298 83.31 -31.06 -40.19
N SER A 299 82.77 -32.25 -40.53
CA SER A 299 83.49 -33.28 -41.28
C SER A 299 83.88 -32.80 -42.68
N LYS A 300 82.97 -32.17 -43.43
CA LYS A 300 83.30 -31.53 -44.71
C LYS A 300 84.31 -30.39 -44.56
N HIS A 301 84.23 -29.61 -43.49
CA HIS A 301 85.15 -28.50 -43.25
C HIS A 301 86.56 -28.99 -42.92
N HIS A 302 86.70 -30.03 -42.08
CA HIS A 302 88.00 -30.67 -41.83
C HIS A 302 88.57 -31.26 -43.11
N GLN A 303 87.75 -32.00 -43.88
CA GLN A 303 88.18 -32.54 -45.16
C GLN A 303 88.68 -31.44 -46.12
N ILE A 304 87.90 -30.37 -46.33
CA ILE A 304 88.32 -29.23 -47.17
C ILE A 304 89.59 -28.54 -46.62
N VAL A 305 89.73 -28.42 -45.30
CA VAL A 305 90.92 -27.82 -44.67
C VAL A 305 92.15 -28.71 -44.81
N ASP A 306 92.00 -30.03 -44.75
CA ASP A 306 93.11 -30.97 -44.90
C ASP A 306 93.47 -31.19 -46.39
N ASP A 307 92.48 -31.17 -47.28
CA ASP A 307 92.67 -31.10 -48.75
C ASP A 307 93.45 -29.82 -49.11
N LEU A 308 93.03 -28.64 -48.62
CA LEU A 308 93.72 -27.36 -48.85
C LEU A 308 95.13 -27.31 -48.24
N LYS A 309 95.35 -27.92 -47.07
CA LYS A 309 96.72 -28.08 -46.52
C LYS A 309 97.58 -28.96 -47.43
N HIS A 310 97.03 -30.04 -47.97
CA HIS A 310 97.75 -30.93 -48.87
C HIS A 310 98.10 -30.22 -50.18
N GLU A 311 97.17 -29.45 -50.73
CA GLU A 311 97.36 -28.64 -51.94
C GLU A 311 98.42 -27.55 -51.71
N LEU A 312 98.35 -26.82 -50.59
CA LEU A 312 99.38 -25.85 -50.19
C LEU A 312 100.75 -26.49 -49.94
N GLU A 313 100.82 -27.71 -49.38
CA GLU A 313 102.10 -28.41 -49.17
C GLU A 313 102.68 -28.94 -50.49
N ILE A 314 101.84 -29.36 -51.45
CA ILE A 314 102.26 -29.66 -52.82
C ILE A 314 102.81 -28.40 -53.50
N GLU A 315 102.11 -27.28 -53.40
CA GLU A 315 102.54 -25.99 -53.97
C GLU A 315 103.84 -25.49 -53.31
N ARG A 316 103.98 -25.67 -51.98
CA ARG A 316 105.20 -25.36 -51.23
C ARG A 316 106.38 -26.22 -51.68
N ILE A 317 106.20 -27.54 -51.81
CA ILE A 317 107.24 -28.46 -52.30
C ILE A 317 107.60 -28.16 -53.76
N SER A 318 106.61 -27.85 -54.61
CA SER A 318 106.85 -27.45 -56.00
C SER A 318 107.68 -26.17 -56.08
N SER A 319 107.30 -25.15 -55.31
CA SER A 319 108.01 -23.87 -55.21
C SER A 319 109.42 -24.03 -54.65
N GLU A 320 109.61 -24.89 -53.64
CA GLU A 320 110.92 -25.16 -53.03
C GLU A 320 111.85 -25.93 -53.99
N ASN A 321 111.32 -26.85 -54.79
CA ASN A 321 112.05 -27.50 -55.87
C ASN A 321 112.43 -26.53 -57.00
N GLU A 322 111.52 -25.62 -57.39
CA GLU A 322 111.80 -24.59 -58.41
C GLU A 322 112.87 -23.59 -57.91
N ILE A 323 112.81 -23.20 -56.63
CA ILE A 323 113.86 -22.40 -55.98
C ILE A 323 115.20 -23.15 -55.93
N GLN A 324 115.22 -24.47 -55.71
CA GLN A 324 116.46 -25.26 -55.78
C GLN A 324 117.03 -25.31 -57.21
N LEU A 325 116.18 -25.55 -58.22
CA LEU A 325 116.60 -25.54 -59.63
C LEU A 325 117.18 -24.17 -60.03
N LEU A 326 116.50 -23.07 -59.68
CA LEU A 326 116.97 -21.71 -59.93
C LEU A 326 118.29 -21.41 -59.20
N LYS A 327 118.49 -21.91 -57.96
CA LYS A 327 119.79 -21.80 -57.27
C LYS A 327 120.90 -22.55 -58.00
N THR A 328 120.66 -23.79 -58.43
CA THR A 328 121.68 -24.55 -59.18
C THR A 328 122.01 -23.91 -60.52
N GLU A 329 121.04 -23.31 -61.21
CA GLU A 329 121.29 -22.56 -62.45
C GLU A 329 122.11 -21.28 -62.18
N ILE A 330 121.82 -20.55 -61.09
CA ILE A 330 122.62 -19.39 -60.67
C ILE A 330 124.06 -19.80 -60.32
N GLU A 331 124.27 -20.90 -59.58
CA GLU A 331 125.62 -21.41 -59.27
C GLU A 331 126.39 -21.81 -60.54
N ILE A 332 125.72 -22.45 -61.52
CA ILE A 332 126.31 -22.78 -62.82
C ILE A 332 126.69 -21.52 -63.60
N GLN A 333 125.82 -20.50 -63.65
CA GLN A 333 126.11 -19.24 -64.35
C GLN A 333 127.19 -18.41 -63.64
N GLU A 334 127.22 -18.38 -62.30
CA GLU A 334 128.33 -17.77 -61.54
C GLU A 334 129.66 -18.46 -61.82
N GLN A 335 129.69 -19.80 -61.91
CA GLN A 335 130.91 -20.54 -62.24
C GLN A 335 131.34 -20.26 -63.69
N PHE A 336 130.39 -20.21 -64.64
CA PHE A 336 130.68 -19.86 -66.03
C PHE A 336 131.22 -18.43 -66.19
N LEU A 337 130.73 -17.48 -65.37
CA LEU A 337 131.27 -16.12 -65.28
C LEU A 337 132.71 -16.14 -64.74
N LYS A 338 132.97 -16.79 -63.60
CA LYS A 338 134.32 -16.90 -63.01
C LYS A 338 135.33 -17.53 -63.99
N ASP A 339 134.93 -18.58 -64.71
CA ASP A 339 135.76 -19.23 -65.73
C ASP A 339 135.92 -18.38 -67.00
N SER A 340 135.01 -17.43 -67.27
CA SER A 340 135.16 -16.46 -68.37
C SER A 340 136.08 -15.30 -67.97
N ASP A 341 135.88 -14.69 -66.80
CA ASP A 341 136.73 -13.63 -66.26
C ASP A 341 138.18 -14.09 -66.12
N LYS A 342 138.39 -15.34 -65.66
CA LYS A 342 139.73 -15.94 -65.64
C LYS A 342 140.34 -16.02 -67.04
N ARG A 343 139.60 -16.53 -68.04
CA ARG A 343 140.08 -16.60 -69.44
C ARG A 343 140.36 -15.23 -70.05
N TYR A 344 139.61 -14.19 -69.65
CA TYR A 344 139.91 -12.82 -70.06
C TYR A 344 141.18 -12.28 -69.41
N ASN A 345 141.39 -12.50 -68.10
CA ASN A 345 142.63 -12.10 -67.42
C ASN A 345 143.85 -12.85 -67.96
N ASP A 346 143.78 -14.18 -68.10
CA ASP A 346 144.86 -15.01 -68.69
C ASP A 346 145.22 -14.50 -70.11
N SER A 347 144.24 -14.01 -70.88
CA SER A 347 144.46 -13.43 -72.22
C SER A 347 144.94 -11.97 -72.19
N ILE A 348 144.70 -11.21 -71.12
CA ILE A 348 145.23 -9.85 -70.95
C ILE A 348 146.72 -9.92 -70.58
N ASP A 349 147.09 -10.82 -69.67
CA ASP A 349 148.48 -11.01 -69.23
C ASP A 349 149.39 -11.48 -70.41
N ASP A 350 148.88 -12.37 -71.27
CA ASP A 350 149.57 -12.78 -72.50
C ASP A 350 149.76 -11.62 -73.50
N ILE A 351 148.76 -10.72 -73.61
CA ILE A 351 148.85 -9.52 -74.45
C ILE A 351 149.86 -8.50 -73.88
N GLU A 352 149.83 -8.24 -72.57
CA GLU A 352 150.77 -7.33 -71.88
C GLU A 352 152.21 -7.85 -71.93
N SER A 353 152.41 -9.17 -71.74
CA SER A 353 153.69 -9.86 -71.91
C SER A 353 154.25 -9.66 -73.33
N LYS A 354 153.47 -10.01 -74.36
CA LYS A 354 153.86 -9.85 -75.78
C LYS A 354 154.13 -8.40 -76.17
N LYS A 355 153.34 -7.45 -75.62
CA LYS A 355 153.53 -6.01 -75.78
C LYS A 355 154.87 -5.57 -75.18
N CYS A 356 155.24 -6.03 -73.99
CA CYS A 356 156.50 -5.66 -73.34
C CYS A 356 157.74 -6.24 -74.05
N SER A 357 157.68 -7.49 -74.54
CA SER A 357 158.74 -8.06 -75.39
C SER A 357 158.93 -7.25 -76.67
N ARG A 358 157.85 -7.01 -77.42
CA ARG A 358 157.90 -6.30 -78.70
C ARG A 358 158.32 -4.83 -78.57
N MET A 359 157.92 -4.18 -77.47
CA MET A 359 158.36 -2.82 -77.13
C MET A 359 159.86 -2.77 -76.81
N SER A 360 160.42 -3.83 -76.21
CA SER A 360 161.86 -3.97 -75.96
C SER A 360 162.66 -4.21 -77.24
N GLU A 361 162.11 -4.96 -78.20
CA GLU A 361 162.71 -5.14 -79.55
C GLU A 361 162.77 -3.81 -80.30
N ILE A 362 161.64 -3.07 -80.37
CA ILE A 362 161.58 -1.75 -81.02
C ILE A 362 162.59 -0.78 -80.41
N ASP A 363 162.73 -0.78 -79.08
CA ASP A 363 163.65 0.12 -78.38
C ASP A 363 165.14 -0.27 -78.55
N TYR A 364 165.42 -1.53 -78.92
CA TYR A 364 166.73 -1.99 -79.38
C TYR A 364 167.00 -1.59 -80.84
N GLU A 365 166.03 -1.80 -81.74
CA GLU A 365 166.11 -1.38 -83.15
C GLU A 365 166.29 0.13 -83.27
N MET A 366 165.57 0.92 -82.48
CA MET A 366 165.67 2.38 -82.48
C MET A 366 167.06 2.87 -82.02
N ARG A 367 167.66 2.18 -81.03
CA ARG A 367 169.06 2.42 -80.61
C ARG A 367 170.08 1.99 -81.66
N LEU A 368 169.80 0.94 -82.44
CA LEU A 368 170.65 0.51 -83.55
C LEU A 368 170.57 1.50 -84.72
N LEU A 369 169.36 1.94 -85.10
CA LEU A 369 169.11 2.96 -86.12
C LEU A 369 169.77 4.30 -85.76
N ALA A 370 169.67 4.75 -84.51
CA ALA A 370 170.35 5.96 -84.04
C ALA A 370 171.88 5.84 -84.16
N LYS A 371 172.47 4.68 -83.83
CA LYS A 371 173.91 4.42 -84.06
C LYS A 371 174.27 4.42 -85.54
N ILE A 372 173.42 3.87 -86.40
CA ILE A 372 173.62 3.88 -87.86
C ILE A 372 173.58 5.32 -88.38
N GLN A 373 172.51 6.08 -88.10
CA GLN A 373 172.40 7.50 -88.47
C GLN A 373 173.59 8.33 -87.98
N THR A 374 174.07 8.13 -86.75
CA THR A 374 175.24 8.84 -86.22
C THR A 374 176.53 8.49 -86.99
N LYS A 375 176.70 7.25 -87.43
CA LYS A 375 177.79 6.86 -88.35
C LYS A 375 177.61 7.46 -89.74
N THR A 376 176.42 7.37 -90.32
CA THR A 376 176.11 7.89 -91.66
C THR A 376 176.32 9.40 -91.72
N LEU A 377 175.91 10.16 -90.70
CA LEU A 377 176.15 11.60 -90.59
C LEU A 377 177.65 11.94 -90.50
N LYS A 378 178.45 11.18 -89.75
CA LYS A 378 179.91 11.35 -89.73
C LYS A 378 180.56 11.02 -91.08
N GLN A 379 180.11 9.97 -91.76
CA GLN A 379 180.58 9.64 -93.10
C GLN A 379 180.13 10.68 -94.14
N LEU A 380 178.94 11.27 -93.99
CA LEU A 380 178.47 12.36 -94.84
C LEU A 380 179.31 13.63 -94.63
N ALA A 381 179.65 13.96 -93.38
CA ALA A 381 180.53 15.09 -93.07
C ALA A 381 181.93 14.92 -93.68
N GLN A 382 182.58 13.76 -93.46
CA GLN A 382 183.88 13.47 -94.07
C GLN A 382 183.82 13.40 -95.61
N LYS A 383 182.69 12.95 -96.18
CA LYS A 383 182.48 12.99 -97.63
C LYS A 383 182.32 14.42 -98.14
N HIS A 384 181.56 15.29 -97.46
CA HIS A 384 181.44 16.70 -97.84
C HIS A 384 182.77 17.45 -97.73
N GLU A 385 183.60 17.12 -96.75
CA GLU A 385 184.94 17.70 -96.58
C GLU A 385 185.89 17.29 -97.73
N LEU A 386 185.88 16.01 -98.11
CA LEU A 386 186.59 15.50 -99.29
C LEU A 386 186.02 16.01 -100.62
N ASP A 387 184.70 16.06 -100.77
CA ASP A 387 184.04 16.59 -101.97
C ASP A 387 184.39 18.08 -102.15
N LEU A 388 184.53 18.86 -101.07
CA LEU A 388 184.98 20.26 -101.12
C LEU A 388 186.47 20.41 -101.50
N GLU A 389 187.37 19.55 -101.00
CA GLU A 389 188.77 19.54 -101.48
C GLU A 389 188.86 19.13 -102.95
N GLN A 390 188.06 18.15 -103.37
CA GLN A 390 187.96 17.66 -104.74
C GLN A 390 187.41 18.75 -105.68
N GLU A 391 186.33 19.44 -105.29
CA GLU A 391 185.70 20.53 -106.05
C GLU A 391 186.60 21.77 -106.09
N ALA A 392 187.38 22.05 -105.05
CA ALA A 392 188.44 23.06 -105.08
C ALA A 392 189.57 22.67 -106.05
N HIS A 393 190.00 21.40 -106.06
CA HIS A 393 191.01 20.91 -107.01
C HIS A 393 190.52 20.91 -108.47
N ASP A 394 189.22 20.65 -108.69
CA ASP A 394 188.63 20.70 -110.02
C ASP A 394 188.28 22.13 -110.47
N ALA A 395 188.04 23.06 -109.54
CA ALA A 395 188.06 24.49 -109.83
C ALA A 395 189.48 24.99 -110.19
N ILE A 396 190.53 24.49 -109.53
CA ILE A 396 191.93 24.75 -109.90
C ILE A 396 192.23 24.18 -111.29
N ARG A 397 191.81 22.95 -111.60
CA ARG A 397 191.96 22.36 -112.94
C ARG A 397 191.19 23.14 -114.00
N ALA A 398 189.91 23.45 -113.78
CA ALA A 398 189.10 24.23 -114.72
C ALA A 398 189.69 25.63 -114.98
N ARG A 399 190.30 26.25 -113.96
CA ARG A 399 191.02 27.52 -114.11
C ARG A 399 192.32 27.36 -114.90
N GLN A 400 193.11 26.31 -114.66
CA GLN A 400 194.30 26.00 -115.48
C GLN A 400 193.93 25.64 -116.92
N ASP A 401 192.80 24.98 -117.15
CA ASP A 401 192.24 24.67 -118.47
C ASP A 401 191.78 25.94 -119.19
N LEU A 402 191.24 26.92 -118.46
CA LEU A 402 190.91 28.25 -118.98
C LEU A 402 192.15 29.09 -119.28
N ASP A 403 193.16 29.09 -118.42
CA ASP A 403 194.43 29.80 -118.66
C ASP A 403 195.22 29.17 -119.83
N GLN A 404 195.22 27.83 -119.95
CA GLN A 404 195.72 27.14 -121.15
C GLN A 404 194.89 27.49 -122.39
N LYS A 405 193.55 27.56 -122.30
CA LYS A 405 192.71 28.03 -123.40
C LYS A 405 192.97 29.50 -123.75
N ILE A 406 193.32 30.38 -122.82
CA ILE A 406 193.72 31.76 -123.11
C ILE A 406 195.05 31.79 -123.89
N ILE A 407 196.06 31.04 -123.45
CA ILE A 407 197.35 30.91 -124.15
C ILE A 407 197.16 30.27 -125.54
N GLN A 408 196.29 29.27 -125.66
CA GLN A 408 195.99 28.59 -126.92
C GLN A 408 195.20 29.50 -127.86
N THR A 409 194.21 30.25 -127.36
CA THR A 409 193.45 31.23 -128.14
C THR A 409 194.34 32.38 -128.61
N GLN A 410 195.32 32.82 -127.81
CA GLN A 410 196.33 33.79 -128.26
C GLN A 410 197.22 33.25 -129.38
N ARG A 411 197.59 31.96 -129.35
CA ARG A 411 198.30 31.32 -130.48
C ARG A 411 197.42 31.18 -131.71
N ASP A 412 196.18 30.73 -131.55
CA ASP A 412 195.24 30.53 -132.65
C ASP A 412 194.80 31.87 -133.28
N ALA A 413 194.80 32.96 -132.51
CA ALA A 413 194.60 34.34 -132.99
C ALA A 413 195.73 34.87 -133.89
N GLU A 414 196.94 34.29 -133.85
CA GLU A 414 198.06 34.73 -134.70
C GLU A 414 198.56 33.66 -135.69
N LEU A 415 198.22 32.39 -135.46
CA LEU A 415 198.09 31.41 -136.55
C LEU A 415 196.99 31.82 -137.55
N THR A 416 195.94 32.52 -137.12
CA THR A 416 194.95 33.12 -138.04
C THR A 416 195.49 34.36 -138.77
N ARG A 417 196.41 35.15 -138.18
CA ARG A 417 197.20 36.16 -138.91
C ARG A 417 198.02 35.52 -140.05
N LYS A 418 198.60 34.34 -139.83
CA LYS A 418 199.19 33.51 -140.90
C LYS A 418 198.19 32.81 -141.82
N LYS A 419 196.92 32.67 -141.43
CA LYS A 419 195.89 32.08 -142.30
C LYS A 419 195.39 33.07 -143.35
N LEU A 420 195.45 34.38 -143.06
CA LEU A 420 195.27 35.46 -144.04
C LEU A 420 196.39 35.50 -145.10
N GLU A 421 197.61 35.15 -144.72
CA GLU A 421 198.82 35.01 -145.58
C GLU A 421 198.55 34.12 -146.82
N SER A 422 197.63 33.15 -146.70
CA SER A 422 197.27 32.20 -147.76
C SER A 422 196.04 32.56 -148.60
N GLN A 423 195.17 33.47 -148.14
CA GLN A 423 193.86 33.70 -148.77
C GLN A 423 193.84 34.83 -149.81
N ILE A 424 194.70 35.85 -149.67
CA ILE A 424 194.87 36.92 -150.67
C ILE A 424 195.54 36.41 -151.96
N THR A 425 196.26 35.28 -151.92
CA THR A 425 196.89 34.66 -153.10
C THR A 425 195.96 33.73 -153.89
N ALA A 426 194.82 33.35 -153.30
CA ALA A 426 193.81 32.48 -153.93
C ALA A 426 192.56 33.25 -154.40
N LEU A 427 192.15 34.29 -153.65
CA LEU A 427 191.44 35.41 -154.23
C LEU A 427 192.31 36.07 -155.31
N THR A 428 191.68 36.79 -156.25
CA THR A 428 192.35 37.79 -157.13
C THR A 428 193.71 37.32 -157.68
N ARG A 429 193.76 36.12 -158.27
CA ARG A 429 193.49 35.92 -159.71
C ARG A 429 192.01 35.72 -160.08
N ALA A 430 191.14 35.47 -159.09
CA ALA A 430 189.69 35.35 -159.30
C ALA A 430 188.99 36.73 -159.27
N LYS A 431 189.06 37.46 -158.15
CA LYS A 431 188.50 38.83 -158.02
C LYS A 431 189.44 39.94 -158.52
N ASP A 432 190.05 39.71 -159.69
CA ASP A 432 190.07 40.81 -160.66
C ASP A 432 188.62 40.99 -161.25
N ARG A 433 187.60 40.16 -160.82
CA ARG A 433 186.14 40.10 -161.20
C ARG A 433 184.97 39.46 -160.20
N PHE A 434 184.61 39.77 -158.88
CA PHE A 434 183.30 39.53 -157.94
C PHE A 434 183.08 38.65 -156.54
N GLU A 435 181.94 38.72 -155.67
CA GLU A 435 181.70 38.36 -154.12
C GLU A 435 180.25 37.88 -153.37
N GLU A 436 180.09 37.63 -151.97
CA GLU A 436 178.95 37.48 -150.83
C GLU A 436 177.98 36.21 -150.37
N GLU A 437 177.13 35.90 -149.25
CA GLU A 437 176.48 36.30 -147.83
C GLU A 437 175.62 35.16 -146.91
N ILE A 438 175.09 35.27 -145.59
CA ILE A 438 174.30 34.23 -144.65
C ILE A 438 173.53 34.55 -143.19
N LYS A 439 172.45 33.83 -142.55
CA LYS A 439 171.72 33.97 -141.12
C LYS A 439 170.66 32.86 -140.42
N VAL A 440 170.16 32.88 -139.08
CA VAL A 440 168.81 32.41 -138.32
C VAL A 440 168.63 31.39 -137.00
N ALA A 441 167.60 31.44 -135.99
CA ALA A 441 167.17 30.46 -134.79
C ALA A 441 165.85 30.66 -133.76
N LEU A 442 165.27 29.70 -132.86
CA LEU A 442 164.16 29.84 -131.69
C LEU A 442 163.60 28.61 -130.69
N THR A 443 162.71 28.72 -129.57
CA THR A 443 162.17 27.67 -128.47
C THR A 443 160.80 27.81 -127.52
N THR A 444 160.27 26.87 -126.55
CA THR A 444 158.98 26.92 -125.57
C THR A 444 158.63 25.83 -124.34
N GLU A 445 157.57 25.89 -123.37
CA GLU A 445 157.13 24.92 -122.16
C GLU A 445 155.71 25.07 -121.27
N GLN A 446 155.12 24.12 -120.36
CA GLN A 446 154.28 24.14 -118.98
C GLN A 446 153.10 23.07 -118.45
N LYS A 447 152.60 22.92 -117.10
CA LYS A 447 151.64 21.85 -116.37
C LYS A 447 150.79 22.11 -114.94
N HIS A 448 149.70 21.35 -114.38
CA HIS A 448 149.10 21.13 -112.87
C HIS A 448 147.62 20.45 -112.45
N HIS A 449 147.12 20.12 -111.14
CA HIS A 449 145.78 19.38 -110.62
C HIS A 449 145.18 19.27 -109.03
N ASN A 450 143.90 18.78 -108.58
CA ASN A 450 143.26 18.61 -107.10
C ASN A 450 141.87 17.76 -106.60
N THR A 451 141.29 17.72 -105.29
CA THR A 451 140.15 16.79 -104.56
C THR A 451 139.36 17.20 -103.13
N THR A 452 138.35 16.69 -102.23
CA THR A 452 137.08 15.73 -101.91
C THR A 452 136.33 15.63 -100.38
N ASN A 453 135.01 15.19 -100.01
CA ASN A 453 134.33 14.92 -98.56
C ASN A 453 132.82 14.24 -98.21
N THR A 454 132.23 14.02 -96.91
CA THR A 454 130.89 13.25 -96.40
C THR A 454 130.11 13.44 -94.91
N LYS A 455 128.86 12.89 -94.42
CA LYS A 455 128.16 12.67 -92.94
C LYS A 455 126.55 12.23 -92.63
N LYS A 456 125.92 11.86 -91.37
CA LYS A 456 124.39 11.44 -90.95
C LYS A 456 123.74 11.15 -89.40
N GLN A 457 122.37 11.12 -88.96
CA GLN A 457 121.62 10.56 -87.60
C GLN A 457 119.96 10.63 -87.26
N THR A 458 119.22 9.95 -86.21
CA THR A 458 117.63 9.89 -85.81
C THR A 458 116.93 9.36 -84.36
N THR A 459 115.53 9.46 -83.96
CA THR A 459 114.46 8.53 -83.14
C THR A 459 113.50 8.84 -81.75
N LEU A 460 112.18 8.33 -81.45
CA LEU A 460 111.33 7.88 -80.11
C LEU A 460 109.80 8.33 -79.49
N LYS A 461 108.93 7.49 -78.68
CA LYS A 461 107.83 7.65 -77.46
C LYS A 461 106.16 7.34 -77.36
N SER A 462 105.38 7.08 -76.17
CA SER A 462 103.82 6.70 -75.88
C SER A 462 102.96 6.83 -74.41
N SER A 463 101.57 6.54 -74.13
CA SER A 463 100.62 6.33 -72.81
C SER A 463 98.94 6.37 -72.86
N GLY A 464 97.78 6.13 -72.02
CA GLY A 464 97.11 5.52 -70.68
C GLY A 464 95.54 5.87 -70.12
N HIS A 465 94.62 5.09 -69.32
CA HIS A 465 93.15 5.42 -68.71
C HIS A 465 92.20 4.56 -67.59
N ILE A 466 90.86 4.87 -67.13
CA ILE A 466 89.78 4.33 -66.05
C ILE A 466 88.15 4.48 -66.34
N VAL A 467 87.06 3.91 -65.61
CA VAL A 467 85.56 4.39 -65.47
C VAL A 467 84.48 3.70 -64.44
N GLU A 468 83.20 4.21 -64.25
CA GLU A 468 82.05 3.96 -63.23
C GLU A 468 80.59 3.60 -63.79
N LEU A 469 79.60 2.98 -63.03
CA LEU A 469 78.09 2.98 -63.29
C LEU A 469 77.10 2.31 -62.24
N THR A 470 75.74 2.38 -62.46
CA THR A 470 74.61 2.08 -61.51
C THR A 470 73.42 1.25 -62.09
N VAL A 471 72.77 0.31 -61.35
CA VAL A 471 71.48 -0.37 -61.77
C VAL A 471 70.60 -0.92 -60.60
N LEU A 472 69.27 -1.08 -60.82
CA LEU A 472 68.32 -1.93 -60.04
C LEU A 472 68.51 -3.44 -60.32
N PRO A 473 68.12 -4.35 -59.40
CA PRO A 473 68.00 -5.78 -59.67
C PRO A 473 66.55 -6.24 -59.93
N GLN A 474 66.28 -6.86 -61.08
CA GLN A 474 65.07 -7.68 -61.32
C GLN A 474 65.42 -9.06 -61.88
N LYS A 475 65.87 -9.95 -60.98
CA LYS A 475 65.87 -11.43 -61.06
C LYS A 475 66.52 -11.96 -59.77
N LEU A 476 65.91 -12.95 -59.12
CA LEU A 476 66.43 -13.46 -57.84
C LEU A 476 67.41 -14.62 -58.02
N SER A 477 67.43 -15.26 -59.19
CA SER A 477 68.51 -16.16 -59.58
C SER A 477 68.69 -16.21 -61.10
N GLN A 478 69.83 -16.75 -61.54
CA GLN A 478 70.01 -17.23 -62.92
C GLN A 478 69.78 -18.75 -63.05
N LYS A 479 69.51 -19.47 -61.94
CA LYS A 479 69.18 -20.90 -61.94
C LYS A 479 67.67 -21.10 -61.80
N PRO A 480 66.98 -21.70 -62.79
CA PRO A 480 65.51 -21.81 -62.77
C PRO A 480 64.98 -22.69 -61.64
N GLU A 481 65.79 -23.63 -61.13
CA GLU A 481 65.46 -24.47 -59.97
C GLU A 481 65.38 -23.66 -58.66
N ILE A 482 66.24 -22.65 -58.51
CA ILE A 482 66.29 -21.77 -57.34
C ILE A 482 65.16 -20.75 -57.41
N GLU A 483 64.92 -20.17 -58.59
CA GLU A 483 63.80 -19.22 -58.76
C GLU A 483 62.44 -19.93 -58.60
N LYS A 484 62.29 -21.16 -59.09
CA LYS A 484 61.09 -21.99 -58.83
C LYS A 484 60.90 -22.31 -57.34
N THR A 485 61.95 -22.70 -56.61
CA THR A 485 61.82 -23.03 -55.18
C THR A 485 61.57 -21.81 -54.31
N LEU A 486 62.11 -20.64 -54.66
CA LEU A 486 61.70 -19.36 -54.06
C LEU A 486 60.23 -19.04 -54.33
N GLN A 487 59.76 -19.24 -55.57
CA GLN A 487 58.36 -19.00 -55.91
C GLN A 487 57.41 -19.95 -55.17
N ASP A 488 57.74 -21.25 -55.11
CA ASP A 488 56.99 -22.25 -54.34
C ASP A 488 56.94 -21.90 -52.83
N HIS A 489 58.00 -21.28 -52.29
CA HIS A 489 58.03 -20.82 -50.89
C HIS A 489 57.17 -19.57 -50.68
N ILE A 490 57.22 -18.60 -51.60
CA ILE A 490 56.34 -17.42 -51.57
C ILE A 490 54.88 -17.85 -51.65
N THR A 491 54.50 -18.71 -52.60
CA THR A 491 53.13 -19.20 -52.74
C THR A 491 52.66 -19.99 -51.50
N LYS A 492 53.53 -20.79 -50.86
CA LYS A 492 53.19 -21.46 -49.59
C LYS A 492 52.98 -20.46 -48.45
N PHE A 493 53.79 -19.40 -48.38
CA PHE A 493 53.63 -18.34 -47.37
C PHE A 493 52.34 -17.55 -47.58
N THR A 494 52.02 -17.16 -48.82
CA THR A 494 50.74 -16.49 -49.16
C THR A 494 49.56 -17.39 -48.79
N ASN A 495 49.55 -18.65 -49.25
CA ASN A 495 48.47 -19.59 -48.92
C ASN A 495 48.29 -19.81 -47.40
N ALA A 496 49.37 -19.80 -46.61
CA ALA A 496 49.29 -19.91 -45.16
C ALA A 496 48.70 -18.62 -44.53
N SER A 497 49.15 -17.45 -44.99
CA SER A 497 48.60 -16.15 -44.57
C SER A 497 47.12 -16.00 -44.92
N ASP A 498 46.69 -16.46 -46.09
CA ASP A 498 45.28 -16.43 -46.51
C ASP A 498 44.41 -17.35 -45.64
N TYR A 499 44.93 -18.52 -45.25
CA TYR A 499 44.27 -19.41 -44.28
C TYR A 499 44.17 -18.81 -42.88
N GLU A 500 45.21 -18.12 -42.42
CA GLU A 500 45.23 -17.44 -41.12
C GLU A 500 44.24 -16.26 -41.09
N ILE A 501 44.19 -15.46 -42.15
CA ILE A 501 43.18 -14.39 -42.32
C ILE A 501 41.77 -14.97 -42.33
N ALA A 502 41.50 -16.03 -43.11
CA ALA A 502 40.18 -16.66 -43.15
C ALA A 502 39.77 -17.25 -41.78
N ALA A 503 40.71 -17.81 -41.02
CA ALA A 503 40.45 -18.28 -39.65
C ALA A 503 40.12 -17.12 -38.70
N ILE A 504 40.82 -15.98 -38.80
CA ILE A 504 40.54 -14.76 -38.03
C ILE A 504 39.16 -14.20 -38.39
N GLU A 505 38.78 -14.15 -39.67
CA GLU A 505 37.46 -13.72 -40.11
C GLU A 505 36.34 -14.63 -39.56
N MET A 506 36.53 -15.96 -39.60
CA MET A 506 35.58 -16.91 -39.00
C MET A 506 35.43 -16.71 -37.48
N VAL A 507 36.51 -16.43 -36.75
CA VAL A 507 36.45 -16.10 -35.32
C VAL A 507 35.74 -14.77 -35.09
N PHE A 508 35.98 -13.76 -35.94
CA PHE A 508 35.34 -12.45 -35.83
C PHE A 508 33.82 -12.52 -36.05
N ASP A 509 33.37 -13.26 -37.07
CA ASP A 509 31.93 -13.49 -37.31
C ASP A 509 31.30 -14.37 -36.21
N ALA A 510 32.02 -15.33 -35.63
CA ALA A 510 31.54 -16.11 -34.49
C ALA A 510 31.34 -15.23 -33.23
N VAL A 511 32.32 -14.38 -32.88
CA VAL A 511 32.23 -13.43 -31.77
C VAL A 511 31.09 -12.43 -31.98
N LYS A 512 30.94 -11.92 -33.20
CA LYS A 512 29.86 -11.00 -33.58
C LYS A 512 28.48 -11.67 -33.49
N SER A 513 28.36 -12.93 -33.92
CA SER A 513 27.14 -13.73 -33.78
C SER A 513 26.78 -13.99 -32.31
N GLN A 514 27.77 -14.29 -31.47
CA GLN A 514 27.57 -14.43 -30.03
C GLN A 514 27.09 -13.10 -29.39
N ALA A 515 27.74 -11.98 -29.71
CA ALA A 515 27.36 -10.67 -29.18
C ALA A 515 25.93 -10.25 -29.59
N GLU A 516 25.52 -10.53 -30.83
CA GLU A 516 24.15 -10.28 -31.31
C GLU A 516 23.12 -11.19 -30.60
N THR A 517 23.52 -12.43 -30.25
CA THR A 517 22.70 -13.39 -29.51
C THR A 517 22.54 -12.98 -28.03
N GLU A 518 23.63 -12.56 -27.37
CA GLU A 518 23.58 -12.05 -25.99
C GLU A 518 22.75 -10.77 -25.89
N LYS A 519 22.89 -9.86 -26.87
CA LYS A 519 22.05 -8.66 -27.00
C LYS A 519 20.55 -8.98 -27.11
N GLN A 520 20.17 -10.01 -27.88
CA GLN A 520 18.78 -10.49 -27.93
C GLN A 520 18.32 -11.09 -26.59
N ARG A 521 19.19 -11.82 -25.90
CA ARG A 521 18.90 -12.38 -24.57
C ARG A 521 18.72 -11.30 -23.50
N PHE A 522 19.48 -10.21 -23.57
CA PHE A 522 19.29 -9.04 -22.69
C PHE A 522 17.99 -8.28 -23.02
N MET A 523 17.65 -8.10 -24.30
CA MET A 523 16.36 -7.51 -24.71
C MET A 523 15.17 -8.29 -24.12
N LEU A 524 15.13 -9.61 -24.32
CA LEU A 524 14.07 -10.47 -23.76
C LEU A 524 13.97 -10.36 -22.23
N LYS A 525 15.09 -10.17 -21.52
CA LYS A 525 15.09 -10.02 -20.06
C LYS A 525 14.66 -8.62 -19.59
N ILE A 526 14.83 -7.60 -20.42
CA ILE A 526 14.25 -6.26 -20.23
C ILE A 526 12.73 -6.30 -20.46
N GLU A 527 12.27 -7.01 -21.49
CA GLU A 527 10.85 -7.21 -21.77
C GLU A 527 10.16 -8.01 -20.64
N GLU A 528 10.77 -9.12 -20.19
CA GLU A 528 10.35 -9.93 -19.03
C GLU A 528 10.18 -9.06 -17.76
N THR A 529 11.20 -8.28 -17.41
CA THR A 529 11.14 -7.41 -16.22
C THR A 529 10.21 -6.19 -16.38
N GLN A 530 9.98 -5.69 -17.60
CA GLN A 530 8.92 -4.71 -17.86
C GLN A 530 7.52 -5.32 -17.67
N GLN A 531 7.32 -6.57 -18.07
CA GLN A 531 6.06 -7.29 -17.86
C GLN A 531 5.78 -7.49 -16.35
N ASP A 532 6.80 -7.87 -15.57
CA ASP A 532 6.72 -7.96 -14.11
C ASP A 532 6.36 -6.61 -13.48
N ILE A 533 6.99 -5.52 -13.93
CA ILE A 533 6.70 -4.15 -13.46
C ILE A 533 5.25 -3.74 -13.78
N ILE A 534 4.70 -4.13 -14.93
CA ILE A 534 3.29 -3.89 -15.29
C ILE A 534 2.38 -4.70 -14.36
N SER A 535 2.68 -5.98 -14.13
CA SER A 535 1.90 -6.84 -13.22
C SER A 535 1.87 -6.27 -11.79
N LEU A 536 3.04 -5.97 -11.22
CA LEU A 536 3.18 -5.41 -9.87
C LEU A 536 2.53 -4.04 -9.72
N ASN A 537 2.49 -3.20 -10.76
CA ASN A 537 1.73 -1.96 -10.71
C ASN A 537 0.22 -2.20 -10.77
N SER A 538 -0.27 -3.21 -11.50
CA SER A 538 -1.70 -3.55 -11.49
C SER A 538 -2.17 -4.08 -10.12
N GLU A 539 -1.40 -5.00 -9.52
CA GLU A 539 -1.63 -5.52 -8.16
C GLU A 539 -1.59 -4.41 -7.10
N LYS A 540 -0.66 -3.46 -7.24
CA LYS A 540 -0.56 -2.28 -6.36
C LYS A 540 -1.76 -1.34 -6.45
N GLU A 541 -2.33 -1.10 -7.63
CA GLU A 541 -3.55 -0.28 -7.75
C GLU A 541 -4.81 -1.05 -7.32
N GLU A 542 -4.83 -2.38 -7.44
CA GLU A 542 -5.89 -3.24 -6.87
C GLU A 542 -5.84 -3.22 -5.32
N ILE A 543 -4.66 -3.38 -4.71
CA ILE A 543 -4.45 -3.25 -3.26
C ILE A 543 -4.84 -1.84 -2.76
N LYS A 544 -4.54 -0.78 -3.50
CA LYS A 544 -5.02 0.58 -3.19
C LYS A 544 -6.54 0.70 -3.21
N ALA A 545 -7.20 0.10 -4.21
CA ALA A 545 -8.65 0.10 -4.29
C ALA A 545 -9.28 -0.68 -3.13
N GLU A 546 -8.67 -1.78 -2.71
CA GLU A 546 -9.08 -2.55 -1.53
C GLU A 546 -8.84 -1.78 -0.22
N ILE A 547 -7.70 -1.09 -0.07
CA ILE A 547 -7.44 -0.19 1.08
C ILE A 547 -8.49 0.92 1.14
N ALA A 548 -8.74 1.64 0.04
CA ALA A 548 -9.72 2.73 0.01
C ALA A 548 -11.15 2.25 0.31
N LYS A 549 -11.48 1.01 -0.10
CA LYS A 549 -12.74 0.35 0.27
C LYS A 549 -12.79 0.00 1.77
N ILE A 550 -11.72 -0.56 2.32
CA ILE A 550 -11.62 -0.87 3.77
C ILE A 550 -11.71 0.41 4.61
N GLU A 551 -11.08 1.50 4.19
CA GLU A 551 -11.19 2.82 4.84
C GLU A 551 -12.63 3.36 4.80
N ALA A 552 -13.33 3.20 3.66
CA ALA A 552 -14.74 3.57 3.55
C ALA A 552 -15.65 2.70 4.43
N ASP A 553 -15.48 1.37 4.42
CA ASP A 553 -16.25 0.43 5.25
C ASP A 553 -16.00 0.66 6.75
N LEU A 554 -14.75 0.97 7.14
CA LEU A 554 -14.38 1.29 8.52
C LEU A 554 -14.93 2.65 8.97
N SER A 555 -14.91 3.66 8.10
CA SER A 555 -15.56 4.96 8.34
C SER A 555 -17.09 4.83 8.48
N ASN A 556 -17.72 4.04 7.59
CA ASN A 556 -19.15 3.71 7.67
C ASN A 556 -19.50 3.03 8.99
N SER A 557 -18.74 1.99 9.38
CA SER A 557 -18.88 1.27 10.64
C SER A 557 -18.72 2.18 11.87
N HIS A 558 -17.73 3.08 11.84
CA HIS A 558 -17.53 4.06 12.91
C HIS A 558 -18.70 5.05 13.01
N SER A 559 -19.23 5.51 11.87
CA SER A 559 -20.42 6.37 11.83
C SER A 559 -21.69 5.67 12.36
N PHE A 560 -21.81 4.36 12.13
CA PHE A 560 -22.90 3.55 12.66
C PHE A 560 -22.78 3.39 14.18
N ALA A 561 -21.60 3.02 14.68
CA ALA A 561 -21.34 2.90 16.12
C ALA A 561 -21.56 4.22 16.89
N ILE A 562 -21.20 5.36 16.29
CA ILE A 562 -21.48 6.69 16.87
C ILE A 562 -22.99 6.96 16.92
N LYS A 563 -23.75 6.65 15.87
CA LYS A 563 -25.22 6.79 15.85
C LYS A 563 -25.89 5.87 16.88
N GLU A 564 -25.43 4.63 17.01
CA GLU A 564 -25.95 3.68 18.00
C GLU A 564 -25.67 4.16 19.44
N GLN A 565 -24.46 4.67 19.72
CA GLN A 565 -24.15 5.31 21.00
C GLN A 565 -25.02 6.55 21.26
N GLN A 566 -25.22 7.43 20.29
CA GLN A 566 -26.09 8.61 20.43
C GLN A 566 -27.54 8.24 20.73
N LEU A 567 -28.08 7.22 20.04
CA LEU A 567 -29.42 6.70 20.27
C LEU A 567 -29.55 6.12 21.69
N ARG A 568 -28.57 5.34 22.13
CA ARG A 568 -28.53 4.77 23.49
C ARG A 568 -28.33 5.81 24.59
N ILE A 569 -27.59 6.89 24.32
CA ILE A 569 -27.48 8.05 25.22
C ILE A 569 -28.83 8.76 25.35
N SER A 570 -29.54 8.98 24.25
CA SER A 570 -30.89 9.57 24.27
C SER A 570 -31.91 8.70 25.01
N GLU A 571 -31.80 7.38 24.88
CA GLU A 571 -32.66 6.44 25.60
C GLU A 571 -32.36 6.40 27.11
N LEU A 572 -31.08 6.50 27.51
CA LEU A 572 -30.68 6.67 28.90
C LEU A 572 -31.13 8.03 29.48
N GLN A 573 -31.10 9.11 28.70
CA GLN A 573 -31.63 10.42 29.10
C GLN A 573 -33.14 10.35 29.40
N LYS A 574 -33.93 9.72 28.53
CA LYS A 574 -35.37 9.47 28.79
C LYS A 574 -35.62 8.64 30.05
N GLN A 575 -34.74 7.67 30.35
CA GLN A 575 -34.83 6.89 31.59
C GLN A 575 -34.49 7.72 32.83
N ILE A 576 -33.52 8.64 32.74
CA ILE A 576 -33.20 9.59 33.81
C ILE A 576 -34.37 10.54 34.04
N GLU A 577 -34.93 11.16 32.99
CA GLU A 577 -36.11 12.04 33.08
C GLU A 577 -37.32 11.33 33.72
N ALA A 578 -37.56 10.06 33.38
CA ALA A 578 -38.61 9.25 34.00
C ALA A 578 -38.31 8.91 35.48
N GLN A 579 -37.04 8.68 35.83
CA GLN A 579 -36.63 8.47 37.22
C GLN A 579 -36.73 9.75 38.05
N GLU A 580 -36.34 10.91 37.49
CA GLU A 580 -36.52 12.22 38.14
C GLU A 580 -38.01 12.54 38.35
N SER A 581 -38.87 12.28 37.35
CA SER A 581 -40.32 12.38 37.50
C SER A 581 -40.87 11.47 38.61
N THR A 582 -40.36 10.24 38.72
CA THR A 582 -40.72 9.29 39.79
C THR A 582 -40.21 9.76 41.16
N ILE A 583 -39.01 10.35 41.24
CA ILE A 583 -38.45 10.93 42.46
C ILE A 583 -39.27 12.15 42.91
N ILE A 584 -39.77 12.97 41.99
CA ILE A 584 -40.69 14.08 42.27
C ILE A 584 -42.00 13.52 42.82
N GLN A 585 -42.64 12.54 42.17
CA GLN A 585 -43.86 11.90 42.69
C GLN A 585 -43.67 11.31 44.10
N LEU A 586 -42.57 10.58 44.34
CA LEU A 586 -42.26 10.01 45.66
C LEU A 586 -41.96 11.07 46.73
N LYS A 587 -41.42 12.23 46.33
CA LYS A 587 -41.21 13.38 47.21
C LYS A 587 -42.51 14.08 47.57
N ASP A 588 -43.43 14.21 46.60
CA ASP A 588 -44.76 14.76 46.82
C ASP A 588 -45.62 13.82 47.69
N ASP A 589 -45.51 12.49 47.50
CA ASP A 589 -46.10 11.47 48.38
C ASP A 589 -45.52 11.48 49.80
N LEU A 590 -44.22 11.78 49.94
CA LEU A 590 -43.59 11.97 51.26
C LEU A 590 -44.00 13.30 51.92
N GLN A 591 -44.39 14.31 51.14
CA GLN A 591 -45.00 15.53 51.68
C GLN A 591 -46.47 15.31 52.06
N SER A 592 -47.26 14.58 51.26
CA SER A 592 -48.65 14.25 51.59
C SER A 592 -48.74 13.44 52.89
N LYS A 593 -47.88 12.43 53.07
CA LYS A 593 -47.81 11.63 54.31
C LYS A 593 -47.19 12.36 55.51
N ARG A 594 -46.66 13.58 55.33
CA ARG A 594 -46.31 14.49 56.45
C ARG A 594 -47.46 15.47 56.78
N ALA A 595 -48.46 15.60 55.92
CA ALA A 595 -49.62 16.47 56.12
C ALA A 595 -50.81 15.79 56.82
N ASP A 596 -50.87 14.45 56.84
CA ASP A 596 -51.90 13.68 57.54
C ASP A 596 -51.76 13.75 59.09
N GLY A 597 -52.11 14.93 59.62
CA GLY A 597 -51.87 15.39 60.98
C GLY A 597 -53.11 15.91 61.72
N VAL A 598 -54.31 15.39 61.38
CA VAL A 598 -55.56 15.43 62.20
C VAL A 598 -56.44 16.72 62.15
N LYS A 599 -57.72 16.51 61.75
CA LYS A 599 -58.99 17.29 61.97
C LYS A 599 -59.52 18.29 60.91
N LYS A 600 -60.86 18.42 60.92
CA LYS A 600 -61.78 18.93 59.86
C LYS A 600 -62.11 20.43 59.91
N VAL A 601 -62.45 21.01 58.76
CA VAL A 601 -63.41 22.14 58.54
C VAL A 601 -64.16 21.89 57.20
N ASP A 602 -65.28 22.59 56.94
CA ASP A 602 -66.27 22.31 55.88
C ASP A 602 -65.92 22.73 54.42
N ILE A 603 -66.68 22.16 53.47
CA ILE A 603 -66.30 21.97 52.06
C ILE A 603 -66.85 23.02 51.08
N SER A 604 -68.01 23.65 51.37
CA SER A 604 -68.82 24.35 50.35
C SER A 604 -68.13 25.47 49.58
N VAL A 605 -67.29 26.29 50.22
CA VAL A 605 -66.67 27.47 49.58
C VAL A 605 -65.55 27.08 48.62
N ILE A 606 -64.88 25.96 48.88
CA ILE A 606 -63.70 25.50 48.14
C ILE A 606 -64.11 24.83 46.81
N GLN A 607 -65.36 24.41 46.64
CA GLN A 607 -65.83 23.76 45.40
C GLN A 607 -65.99 24.75 44.23
N ASP A 608 -66.61 25.91 44.46
CA ASP A 608 -66.96 26.87 43.40
C ASP A 608 -65.73 27.54 42.77
N GLU A 609 -64.71 27.90 43.58
CA GLU A 609 -63.46 28.45 43.05
C GLU A 609 -62.64 27.41 42.28
N ASN A 610 -62.55 26.17 42.79
CA ASN A 610 -61.83 25.10 42.10
C ASN A 610 -62.50 24.73 40.76
N GLU A 611 -63.84 24.69 40.67
CA GLU A 611 -64.49 24.38 39.40
C GLU A 611 -64.25 25.51 38.36
N SER A 612 -64.20 26.77 38.79
CA SER A 612 -63.81 27.91 37.96
C SER A 612 -62.38 27.78 37.38
N GLU A 613 -61.40 27.41 38.20
CA GLU A 613 -60.01 27.25 37.76
C GLU A 613 -59.79 26.00 36.91
N ILE A 614 -60.38 24.86 37.28
CA ILE A 614 -60.34 23.61 36.49
C ILE A 614 -60.90 23.84 35.07
N LYS A 615 -61.94 24.68 34.93
CA LYS A 615 -62.56 25.02 33.64
C LYS A 615 -61.68 25.93 32.77
N LYS A 616 -60.86 26.80 33.39
CA LYS A 616 -59.81 27.57 32.68
C LYS A 616 -58.64 26.67 32.27
N MET A 617 -58.14 25.85 33.20
CA MET A 617 -57.01 24.93 32.97
C MET A 617 -57.31 23.92 31.85
N LYS A 618 -58.49 23.29 31.83
CA LYS A 618 -58.91 22.39 30.74
C LYS A 618 -58.94 23.08 29.37
N ASN A 619 -59.35 24.34 29.30
CA ASN A 619 -59.37 25.14 28.06
C ASN A 619 -57.97 25.51 27.54
N ILE A 620 -57.00 25.66 28.45
CA ILE A 620 -55.58 25.86 28.09
C ILE A 620 -54.97 24.53 27.64
N PHE A 621 -55.23 23.44 28.37
CA PHE A 621 -54.72 22.11 28.09
C PHE A 621 -55.13 21.59 26.70
N GLU A 622 -56.42 21.66 26.33
CA GLU A 622 -56.86 21.21 25.00
C GLU A 622 -56.34 22.11 23.86
N LYS A 623 -56.12 23.41 24.09
CA LYS A 623 -55.44 24.29 23.13
C LYS A 623 -53.96 23.96 22.96
N MET A 624 -53.27 23.53 24.02
CA MET A 624 -51.89 23.05 23.92
C MET A 624 -51.82 21.68 23.22
N LYS A 625 -52.70 20.74 23.60
CA LYS A 625 -52.78 19.38 23.04
C LYS A 625 -53.11 19.36 21.54
N THR A 626 -54.02 20.23 21.07
CA THR A 626 -54.30 20.38 19.63
C THR A 626 -53.14 21.02 18.87
N ASN A 627 -52.47 22.03 19.42
CA ASN A 627 -51.31 22.70 18.81
C ASN A 627 -50.08 21.76 18.76
N LEU A 628 -49.85 20.96 19.80
CA LEU A 628 -48.80 19.94 19.86
C LEU A 628 -49.01 18.86 18.80
N ASN A 629 -50.23 18.32 18.69
CA ASN A 629 -50.55 17.27 17.72
C ASN A 629 -50.47 17.77 16.27
N LEU A 630 -50.88 19.02 16.00
CA LEU A 630 -50.70 19.64 14.68
C LEU A 630 -49.21 19.75 14.33
N LYS A 631 -48.38 20.25 15.24
CA LYS A 631 -46.93 20.38 15.00
C LYS A 631 -46.21 19.04 14.87
N LEU A 632 -46.60 18.03 15.66
CA LEU A 632 -46.07 16.67 15.49
C LEU A 632 -46.38 16.15 14.09
N HIS A 633 -47.64 16.24 13.65
CA HIS A 633 -48.04 15.78 12.33
C HIS A 633 -47.37 16.56 11.18
N GLU A 634 -47.24 17.89 11.31
CA GLU A 634 -46.49 18.73 10.36
C GLU A 634 -45.01 18.32 10.27
N ILE A 635 -44.36 18.02 11.39
CA ILE A 635 -42.95 17.61 11.48
C ILE A 635 -42.74 16.19 10.95
N GLU A 636 -43.62 15.25 11.31
CA GLU A 636 -43.61 13.87 10.81
C GLU A 636 -43.77 13.83 9.29
N VAL A 637 -44.81 14.50 8.76
CA VAL A 637 -45.05 14.58 7.31
C VAL A 637 -43.93 15.32 6.59
N HIS A 638 -43.32 16.35 7.19
CA HIS A 638 -42.15 17.01 6.61
C HIS A 638 -40.96 16.05 6.50
N HIS A 639 -40.58 15.37 7.59
CA HIS A 639 -39.43 14.48 7.58
C HIS A 639 -39.64 13.22 6.73
N GLU A 640 -40.84 12.64 6.71
CA GLU A 640 -41.13 11.46 5.87
C GLU A 640 -41.04 11.82 4.37
N ASN A 641 -41.47 13.03 3.98
CA ASN A 641 -41.28 13.55 2.62
C ASN A 641 -39.81 13.87 2.29
N GLU A 642 -39.04 14.44 3.22
CA GLU A 642 -37.60 14.71 3.03
C GLU A 642 -36.81 13.40 2.88
N ILE A 643 -37.04 12.43 3.77
CA ILE A 643 -36.42 11.10 3.74
C ILE A 643 -36.75 10.38 2.43
N SER A 644 -38.02 10.39 2.00
CA SER A 644 -38.43 9.76 0.74
C SER A 644 -37.75 10.41 -0.47
N LYS A 645 -37.62 11.74 -0.51
CA LYS A 645 -36.93 12.46 -1.59
C LYS A 645 -35.43 12.16 -1.62
N GLU A 646 -34.75 12.15 -0.49
CA GLU A 646 -33.32 11.82 -0.45
C GLU A 646 -33.05 10.35 -0.73
N GLN A 647 -33.92 9.43 -0.29
CA GLN A 647 -33.84 8.02 -0.68
C GLN A 647 -34.00 7.84 -2.18
N MET A 648 -34.98 8.49 -2.82
CA MET A 648 -35.13 8.45 -4.28
C MET A 648 -33.92 9.03 -5.01
N LYS A 649 -33.48 10.25 -4.67
CA LYS A 649 -32.26 10.86 -5.27
C LYS A 649 -31.04 9.95 -5.12
N THR A 650 -30.82 9.41 -3.92
CA THR A 650 -29.68 8.55 -3.63
C THR A 650 -29.75 7.25 -4.43
N GLN A 651 -30.94 6.66 -4.57
CA GLN A 651 -31.15 5.46 -5.37
C GLN A 651 -30.95 5.72 -6.88
N ASP A 652 -31.53 6.80 -7.41
CA ASP A 652 -31.35 7.23 -8.81
C ASP A 652 -29.87 7.48 -9.13
N ILE A 653 -29.14 8.12 -8.22
CA ILE A 653 -27.69 8.36 -8.32
C ILE A 653 -26.90 7.04 -8.26
N ILE A 654 -27.23 6.15 -7.33
CA ILE A 654 -26.57 4.84 -7.18
C ILE A 654 -26.78 3.98 -8.42
N ASP A 655 -27.99 3.90 -8.96
CA ASP A 655 -28.30 3.06 -10.12
C ASP A 655 -27.75 3.67 -11.42
N SER A 656 -27.72 5.00 -11.55
CA SER A 656 -26.98 5.71 -12.61
C SER A 656 -25.48 5.39 -12.57
N TYR A 657 -24.84 5.43 -11.39
CA TYR A 657 -23.44 5.05 -11.26
C TYR A 657 -23.19 3.55 -11.49
N ARG A 658 -24.08 2.66 -11.03
CA ARG A 658 -24.00 1.21 -11.31
C ARG A 658 -24.08 0.92 -12.80
N GLN A 659 -25.06 1.50 -13.49
CA GLN A 659 -25.20 1.36 -14.94
C GLN A 659 -23.94 1.88 -15.64
N ARG A 660 -23.47 3.08 -15.29
CA ARG A 660 -22.29 3.67 -15.93
C ARG A 660 -20.99 2.93 -15.65
N LEU A 661 -20.82 2.35 -14.45
CA LEU A 661 -19.71 1.45 -14.13
C LEU A 661 -19.79 0.15 -14.95
N GLN A 662 -20.99 -0.40 -15.12
CA GLN A 662 -21.21 -1.60 -15.94
C GLN A 662 -20.94 -1.33 -17.43
N GLU A 663 -21.38 -0.18 -17.95
CA GLU A 663 -21.09 0.30 -19.31
C GLU A 663 -19.58 0.48 -19.52
N ILE A 664 -18.89 1.23 -18.63
CA ILE A 664 -17.44 1.45 -18.69
C ILE A 664 -16.66 0.12 -18.59
N ASN A 665 -17.06 -0.80 -17.72
CA ASN A 665 -16.38 -2.09 -17.56
C ASN A 665 -16.58 -2.98 -18.81
N ASN A 666 -17.79 -3.03 -19.36
CA ASN A 666 -18.07 -3.72 -20.62
C ASN A 666 -17.30 -3.12 -21.80
N GLU A 667 -17.23 -1.78 -21.90
CA GLU A 667 -16.51 -1.07 -22.96
C GLU A 667 -14.99 -1.18 -22.80
N THR A 668 -14.47 -1.16 -21.58
CA THR A 668 -13.04 -1.40 -21.27
C THR A 668 -12.65 -2.83 -21.59
N LYS A 669 -13.46 -3.82 -21.19
CA LYS A 669 -13.23 -5.23 -21.54
C LYS A 669 -13.26 -5.43 -23.05
N ARG A 670 -14.27 -4.88 -23.72
CA ARG A 670 -14.41 -4.98 -25.19
C ARG A 670 -13.26 -4.28 -25.92
N THR A 671 -12.86 -3.09 -25.50
CA THR A 671 -11.74 -2.38 -26.13
C THR A 671 -10.41 -3.06 -25.88
N LYS A 672 -10.21 -3.69 -24.71
CA LYS A 672 -9.07 -4.58 -24.44
C LYS A 672 -9.09 -5.80 -25.35
N GLU A 673 -10.19 -6.54 -25.45
CA GLU A 673 -10.33 -7.70 -26.35
C GLU A 673 -10.13 -7.31 -27.83
N GLU A 674 -10.76 -6.22 -28.28
CA GLU A 674 -10.56 -5.69 -29.63
C GLU A 674 -9.12 -5.21 -29.88
N PHE A 675 -8.42 -4.65 -28.87
CA PHE A 675 -7.02 -4.23 -29.00
C PHE A 675 -6.07 -5.43 -28.99
N GLU A 676 -6.26 -6.41 -28.10
CA GLU A 676 -5.45 -7.63 -28.05
C GLU A 676 -5.55 -8.42 -29.36
N VAL A 677 -6.76 -8.53 -29.94
CA VAL A 677 -6.97 -9.17 -31.25
C VAL A 677 -6.34 -8.35 -32.40
N LYS A 678 -6.52 -7.03 -32.42
CA LYS A 678 -5.89 -6.16 -33.44
C LYS A 678 -4.35 -6.16 -33.31
N PHE A 679 -3.83 -6.18 -32.09
CA PHE A 679 -2.39 -6.23 -31.81
C PHE A 679 -1.79 -7.57 -32.26
N HIS A 680 -2.38 -8.71 -31.87
CA HIS A 680 -1.92 -10.02 -32.33
C HIS A 680 -1.97 -10.14 -33.86
N LYS A 681 -3.05 -9.66 -34.50
CA LYS A 681 -3.19 -9.68 -35.96
C LYS A 681 -2.12 -8.80 -36.63
N ASN A 682 -1.96 -7.55 -36.19
CA ASN A 682 -0.93 -6.64 -36.73
C ASN A 682 0.49 -7.17 -36.48
N PHE A 683 0.74 -7.80 -35.32
CA PHE A 683 2.03 -8.40 -34.98
C PHE A 683 2.32 -9.65 -35.81
N GLN A 684 1.32 -10.48 -36.10
CA GLN A 684 1.45 -11.60 -37.05
C GLN A 684 1.72 -11.09 -38.47
N GLU A 685 0.91 -10.16 -38.99
CA GLU A 685 1.08 -9.58 -40.33
C GLU A 685 2.45 -8.88 -40.48
N TRP A 686 2.92 -8.18 -39.46
CA TRP A 686 4.26 -7.59 -39.42
C TRP A 686 5.38 -8.64 -39.32
N SER A 687 5.20 -9.68 -38.51
CA SER A 687 6.17 -10.79 -38.36
C SER A 687 6.30 -11.60 -39.65
N GLU A 688 5.20 -11.82 -40.36
CA GLU A 688 5.14 -12.53 -41.63
C GLU A 688 5.73 -11.69 -42.76
N THR A 689 5.32 -10.42 -42.93
CA THR A 689 5.93 -9.53 -43.93
C THR A 689 7.42 -9.29 -43.65
N ARG A 690 7.83 -9.19 -42.38
CA ARG A 690 9.26 -9.13 -42.01
C ARG A 690 10.01 -10.41 -42.42
N LYS A 691 9.46 -11.60 -42.16
CA LYS A 691 10.05 -12.88 -42.61
C LYS A 691 10.13 -12.96 -44.14
N GLU A 692 9.09 -12.49 -44.84
CA GLU A 692 9.03 -12.50 -46.30
C GLU A 692 10.08 -11.57 -46.93
N ILE A 693 10.25 -10.36 -46.38
CA ILE A 693 11.34 -9.43 -46.72
C ILE A 693 12.71 -10.07 -46.40
N GLU A 694 12.87 -10.68 -45.24
CA GLU A 694 14.14 -11.26 -44.78
C GLU A 694 14.54 -12.48 -45.62
N MET A 695 13.60 -13.35 -46.01
CA MET A 695 13.84 -14.44 -46.95
C MET A 695 14.13 -13.94 -48.37
N SER A 696 13.44 -12.89 -48.83
CA SER A 696 13.68 -12.27 -50.13
C SER A 696 15.09 -11.67 -50.23
N LEU A 697 15.55 -10.95 -49.20
CA LEU A 697 16.94 -10.46 -49.13
C LEU A 697 17.94 -11.63 -49.09
N LYS A 698 17.66 -12.67 -48.31
CA LYS A 698 18.56 -13.83 -48.16
C LYS A 698 18.70 -14.66 -49.45
N GLN A 699 17.73 -14.63 -50.36
CA GLN A 699 17.84 -15.28 -51.68
C GLN A 699 18.64 -14.47 -52.70
N LEU A 700 18.65 -13.13 -52.65
CA LEU A 700 19.48 -12.30 -53.55
C LEU A 700 20.98 -12.24 -53.16
N GLY A 701 21.36 -12.82 -52.02
CA GLY A 701 22.64 -12.52 -51.35
C GLY A 701 23.84 -13.45 -51.62
N LYS A 702 23.84 -14.34 -52.63
CA LYS A 702 24.98 -15.28 -52.83
C LYS A 702 25.46 -15.47 -54.29
N THR A 703 26.78 -15.29 -54.45
CA THR A 703 27.70 -15.72 -55.53
C THR A 703 27.62 -15.10 -56.95
N PRO A 704 28.70 -14.43 -57.41
CA PRO A 704 29.04 -14.17 -58.82
C PRO A 704 30.14 -15.17 -59.32
N PRO A 705 30.81 -14.96 -60.48
CA PRO A 705 30.32 -14.65 -61.83
C PRO A 705 30.87 -15.63 -62.90
N VAL A 706 30.04 -16.12 -63.83
CA VAL A 706 30.52 -16.82 -65.05
C VAL A 706 29.77 -16.32 -66.30
N SER A 707 30.48 -16.25 -67.42
CA SER A 707 30.04 -15.53 -68.62
C SER A 707 29.53 -16.41 -69.78
N ARG A 708 28.62 -15.83 -70.57
CA ARG A 708 28.29 -16.09 -72.00
C ARG A 708 27.30 -17.21 -72.41
N SER A 709 26.38 -16.76 -73.28
CA SER A 709 25.73 -17.45 -74.42
C SER A 709 24.44 -18.26 -74.18
N GLY A 710 23.56 -18.28 -75.20
CA GLY A 710 22.22 -18.90 -75.20
C GLY A 710 21.11 -17.96 -74.68
N SER A 711 20.54 -17.04 -75.46
CA SER A 711 19.55 -17.22 -76.54
C SER A 711 18.13 -17.62 -76.07
N ARG A 712 17.18 -16.69 -76.24
CA ARG A 712 15.70 -16.90 -76.29
C ARG A 712 15.29 -17.90 -77.40
N PRO A 713 14.03 -18.41 -77.50
CA PRO A 713 12.76 -18.00 -76.83
C PRO A 713 12.05 -19.19 -76.10
N GLY A 714 10.80 -19.12 -75.59
CA GLY A 714 9.89 -17.99 -75.33
C GLY A 714 8.47 -18.42 -74.86
N SER A 715 7.93 -17.65 -73.92
CA SER A 715 6.51 -17.28 -73.71
C SER A 715 5.36 -18.00 -74.47
N SER A 716 4.33 -18.46 -73.75
CA SER A 716 3.02 -17.74 -73.62
C SER A 716 1.87 -18.54 -72.96
N ALA A 717 1.56 -18.25 -71.68
CA ALA A 717 0.25 -18.42 -71.02
C ALA A 717 0.33 -17.77 -69.62
N SER A 718 -0.67 -17.09 -69.05
CA SER A 718 -1.95 -16.56 -69.57
C SER A 718 -2.31 -15.28 -68.79
N ALA A 719 -3.16 -14.40 -69.32
CA ALA A 719 -3.25 -13.01 -68.87
C ALA A 719 -4.23 -12.69 -67.72
N LEU A 720 -3.92 -11.60 -67.02
CA LEU A 720 -4.80 -10.72 -66.22
C LEU A 720 -5.71 -9.87 -67.17
N PRO A 721 -6.44 -8.79 -66.76
CA PRO A 721 -6.87 -8.30 -65.43
C PRO A 721 -8.39 -7.96 -65.36
N SER A 722 -8.86 -7.39 -64.24
CA SER A 722 -9.75 -6.22 -64.26
C SER A 722 -9.70 -5.44 -62.93
N LEU A 723 -10.07 -4.16 -62.94
CA LEU A 723 -9.97 -3.22 -61.82
C LEU A 723 -11.36 -2.83 -61.26
N SER A 724 -11.33 -2.21 -60.07
CA SER A 724 -12.29 -1.33 -59.39
C SER A 724 -13.38 -0.64 -60.26
N PRO A 725 -14.54 -0.18 -59.70
CA PRO A 725 -14.72 0.26 -58.29
C PRO A 725 -16.10 0.02 -57.62
N GLY A 726 -16.26 0.46 -56.37
CA GLY A 726 -17.50 1.14 -55.94
C GLY A 726 -18.25 0.62 -54.70
N HIS A 727 -18.69 1.59 -53.88
CA HIS A 727 -19.81 1.54 -52.92
C HIS A 727 -19.83 0.54 -51.75
N SER A 728 -19.50 1.06 -50.57
CA SER A 728 -20.14 0.70 -49.30
C SER A 728 -21.66 0.96 -49.35
N PRO A 729 -22.44 0.25 -48.53
CA PRO A 729 -23.42 0.94 -47.69
C PRO A 729 -23.28 0.61 -46.19
N LEU A 730 -23.87 1.48 -45.36
CA LEU A 730 -23.91 1.43 -43.89
C LEU A 730 -24.98 0.43 -43.34
N PRO A 731 -25.05 0.16 -42.02
CA PRO A 731 -25.51 -1.14 -41.51
C PRO A 731 -27.03 -1.29 -41.38
N ARG A 732 -27.48 -2.51 -41.07
CA ARG A 732 -28.81 -2.78 -40.52
C ARG A 732 -28.73 -3.11 -39.02
N LEU A 733 -29.62 -2.48 -38.27
CA LEU A 733 -29.80 -2.67 -36.83
C LEU A 733 -30.72 -3.87 -36.52
N ARG A 734 -30.46 -4.51 -35.38
CA ARG A 734 -31.39 -5.35 -34.57
C ARG A 734 -32.04 -6.58 -35.23
N LYS A 735 -31.81 -7.73 -34.62
CA LYS A 735 -32.59 -8.05 -33.41
C LYS A 735 -31.66 -8.08 -32.20
#